data_AF-A0A836F6G2-F1
#
_entry.id   AF-A0A836F6G2-F1
#
_cell.length_a   1.000
_cell.length_b   1.000
_cell.length_c   1.000
_cell.angle_alpha   90.00
_cell.angle_beta   90.00
_cell.angle_gamma   90.00
#
_symmetry.space_group_name_H-M   'P 1'
#
loop_
_entity.id
_entity.type
_entity.pdbx_description
1 polymer ?
#
loop_
_entity_poly.entity_id
_entity_poly.type
_entity_poly.pdbx_seq_one_letter_code
_entity_poly.pdbx_strand_id
1 'polypeptide(L)'
;MLENFLREYNVNRVFLSISGLWLFQNKNIKNSLRTVCLLMEISYYPFEILLLYDHWGDSQMVVDACYQFIFTTAFTARILHNIWNQDKLQQLCIAIDKHWGIFTSDVEVQIMKHYAMLSRRFTTVFSNIIMNKDIFFRNVPVLLFFIVLIFVTIPLVPVLLDTVLPLNESRPRVFAIEIEFRVNKDDYFLIIFCYTTIVIIIGINILIGVDSMHIACTAHACSLFAAVSKQIENIISKSYNNNKISKCKYRVNMELNPFTEEIIYREYIICLKKYQLALEFVNILESSFQGLSLLLLLLILGNMSLIGVRYILTISALSRQNVQREKGYRQIIIIKSRLWYQGAKLGREPIPAIIRVIARTQYSREDEMFNHFTPISRRSNDNSSTLKKRVINLIMTPFNIGKINKIYTGERVLVMLANFLREYNINRVFLSISGLWLFQSKNVRNSLRTICLLMEISYYPFEILLLYDHWDDPQMVFDACYQFIFTTAFIARVLHNIWNQDKLQQLCIAIDKHWDIFTNDVEVRIMKDYVMLSRRFTIVFSMLLFFTVLIFVTIPLIPVLLDTVLPLNESRPRVFAIEVEFRVNKNDYFLIMFCYTTVVVIIGLNISIGVDTMHFACTAHACSLFAAVSKQIENIISKAYNNNKVSKCGHHVNMELNPFNERIIYREYITCLKKHQLALEFVNILESSFQGLSLLLLLLILGNISLIGVRILYVLNQMQQLIKFTFMFTAMLIDLMIICYSGQRLMDESQDIFYRAYAAEWYKFSPRLKSLLMMTLYRSNIPCGLKAGNMIPLSIATYAAVVRIAMSYFTAFKSFSE
;
A
#
# COMPACT_ATOMS: atom_id res chain seq x y z
N MET A 1 -1.73 35.78 -20.26
CA MET A 1 -1.37 34.98 -21.47
C MET A 1 -0.95 33.54 -21.11
N LEU A 2 -1.46 32.93 -20.01
CA LEU A 2 -1.20 31.52 -19.63
C LEU A 2 -2.11 31.11 -18.43
N GLU A 3 -3.27 31.77 -18.24
CA GLU A 3 -4.02 31.66 -16.99
C GLU A 3 -4.62 30.27 -16.75
N ASN A 4 -5.08 29.60 -17.81
CA ASN A 4 -5.65 28.26 -17.71
C ASN A 4 -4.56 27.21 -17.47
N PHE A 5 -3.41 27.36 -18.14
CA PHE A 5 -2.24 26.52 -17.86
C PHE A 5 -1.76 26.69 -16.41
N LEU A 6 -1.60 27.93 -15.95
CA LEU A 6 -1.09 28.23 -14.61
C LEU A 6 -2.03 27.76 -13.49
N ARG A 7 -3.35 27.76 -13.73
CA ARG A 7 -4.35 27.25 -12.80
C ARG A 7 -4.18 25.76 -12.52
N GLU A 8 -3.97 24.95 -13.55
CA GLU A 8 -3.92 23.49 -13.43
C GLU A 8 -2.49 22.95 -13.18
N TYR A 9 -1.46 23.58 -13.74
CA TYR A 9 -0.06 23.11 -13.73
C TYR A 9 0.89 23.94 -12.85
N ASN A 10 0.37 24.67 -11.86
CA ASN A 10 1.15 25.54 -10.98
C ASN A 10 2.35 24.82 -10.32
N VAL A 11 2.18 23.55 -9.92
CA VAL A 11 3.25 22.77 -9.26
C VAL A 11 4.45 22.58 -10.20
N ASN A 12 4.22 22.17 -11.46
CA ASN A 12 5.26 21.99 -12.48
C ASN A 12 6.05 23.29 -12.71
N ARG A 13 5.34 24.44 -12.74
CA ARG A 13 5.97 25.76 -12.83
C ARG A 13 6.97 25.99 -11.70
N VAL A 14 6.65 25.64 -10.44
CA VAL A 14 7.55 25.89 -9.30
C VAL A 14 8.90 25.19 -9.51
N PHE A 15 8.91 23.88 -9.78
CA PHE A 15 10.15 23.11 -10.02
C PHE A 15 10.96 23.65 -11.21
N LEU A 16 10.28 23.95 -12.32
CA LEU A 16 10.93 24.54 -13.50
C LEU A 16 11.46 25.95 -13.22
N SER A 17 10.81 26.74 -12.36
CA SER A 17 11.23 28.12 -12.05
C SER A 17 12.41 28.19 -11.08
N ILE A 18 12.55 27.20 -10.18
CA ILE A 18 13.70 27.06 -9.27
C ILE A 18 14.97 26.72 -10.06
N SER A 19 14.85 25.83 -11.06
CA SER A 19 15.94 25.41 -11.95
C SER A 19 16.19 26.35 -13.14
N GLY A 20 15.45 27.46 -13.26
CA GLY A 20 15.50 28.36 -14.43
C GLY A 20 15.01 27.75 -15.74
N LEU A 21 14.50 26.52 -15.74
CA LEU A 21 13.95 25.85 -16.91
C LEU A 21 12.57 26.40 -17.31
N TRP A 22 11.90 27.18 -16.45
CA TRP A 22 10.61 27.79 -16.76
C TRP A 22 10.70 28.81 -17.90
N LEU A 23 9.99 28.50 -18.98
CA LEU A 23 10.17 29.12 -20.29
C LEU A 23 9.78 30.60 -20.33
N PHE A 24 8.83 31.00 -19.49
CA PHE A 24 8.20 32.33 -19.41
C PHE A 24 8.71 33.17 -18.22
N GLN A 25 9.86 32.81 -17.64
CA GLN A 25 10.53 33.59 -16.59
C GLN A 25 11.29 34.79 -17.18
N ASN A 26 11.56 35.81 -16.37
CA ASN A 26 12.37 36.98 -16.78
C ASN A 26 13.73 36.49 -17.35
N LYS A 27 14.08 36.96 -18.56
CA LYS A 27 15.23 36.50 -19.35
C LYS A 27 16.53 36.46 -18.55
N ASN A 28 16.78 37.48 -17.72
CA ASN A 28 18.01 37.55 -16.92
C ASN A 28 18.03 36.46 -15.84
N ILE A 29 16.98 36.36 -15.02
CA ILE A 29 16.84 35.35 -13.97
C ILE A 29 16.88 33.93 -14.56
N LYS A 30 16.16 33.71 -15.66
CA LYS A 30 16.10 32.44 -16.39
C LYS A 30 17.50 31.98 -16.82
N ASN A 31 18.26 32.87 -17.46
CA ASN A 31 19.59 32.55 -17.95
C ASN A 31 20.57 32.34 -16.79
N SER A 32 20.57 33.20 -15.76
CA SER A 32 21.44 33.03 -14.58
C SER A 32 21.21 31.68 -13.88
N LEU A 33 19.95 31.31 -13.59
CA LEU A 33 19.63 30.03 -12.95
C LEU A 33 20.02 28.83 -13.83
N ARG A 34 19.74 28.88 -15.14
CA ARG A 34 20.17 27.84 -16.09
C ARG A 34 21.68 27.66 -16.12
N THR A 35 22.44 28.76 -16.18
CA THR A 35 23.91 28.71 -16.17
C THR A 35 24.43 28.14 -14.86
N VAL A 36 23.87 28.53 -13.70
CA VAL A 36 24.26 27.96 -12.40
C VAL A 36 23.96 26.46 -12.32
N CYS A 37 22.74 26.02 -12.65
CA CYS A 37 22.40 24.60 -12.63
C CYS A 37 23.25 23.78 -13.61
N LEU A 38 23.45 24.27 -14.84
CA LEU A 38 24.27 23.58 -15.84
C LEU A 38 25.74 23.48 -15.41
N LEU A 39 26.32 24.55 -14.85
CA LEU A 39 27.70 24.53 -14.34
C LEU A 39 27.87 23.56 -13.17
N MET A 40 26.91 23.52 -12.24
CA MET A 40 26.93 22.64 -11.07
C MET A 40 26.78 21.14 -11.41
N GLU A 41 26.03 20.81 -12.47
CA GLU A 41 25.96 19.43 -12.98
C GLU A 41 27.20 19.07 -13.81
N ILE A 42 27.71 20.00 -14.65
CA ILE A 42 28.93 19.76 -15.45
C ILE A 42 30.18 19.66 -14.57
N SER A 43 30.23 20.34 -13.42
CA SER A 43 31.38 20.27 -12.51
C SER A 43 31.58 18.91 -11.83
N TYR A 44 30.67 17.95 -12.00
CA TYR A 44 30.89 16.56 -11.59
C TYR A 44 31.81 15.79 -12.54
N TYR A 45 31.70 16.01 -13.86
CA TYR A 45 32.42 15.20 -14.86
C TYR A 45 33.95 15.15 -14.67
N PRO A 46 34.66 16.26 -14.33
CA PRO A 46 36.10 16.19 -14.09
C PRO A 46 36.46 15.24 -12.94
N PHE A 47 35.65 15.19 -11.88
CA PHE A 47 35.89 14.35 -10.71
C PHE A 47 35.54 12.88 -10.98
N GLU A 48 34.49 12.61 -11.77
CA GLU A 48 34.15 11.26 -12.24
C GLU A 48 35.22 10.70 -13.19
N ILE A 49 35.75 11.53 -14.10
CA ILE A 49 36.84 11.16 -15.01
C ILE A 49 38.15 10.92 -14.24
N LEU A 50 38.45 11.73 -13.22
CA LEU A 50 39.59 11.51 -12.32
C LEU A 50 39.47 10.19 -11.57
N LEU A 51 38.31 9.89 -10.98
CA LEU A 51 38.05 8.61 -10.30
C LEU A 51 38.26 7.41 -11.24
N LEU A 52 37.74 7.50 -12.47
CA LEU A 52 37.89 6.46 -13.49
C LEU A 52 39.35 6.31 -13.98
N TYR A 53 40.13 7.39 -14.02
CA TYR A 53 41.55 7.38 -14.39
C TYR A 53 42.42 6.82 -13.27
N ASP A 54 42.30 7.34 -12.05
CA ASP A 54 43.12 6.97 -10.90
C ASP A 54 42.82 5.51 -10.45
N HIS A 55 41.60 5.00 -10.66
CA HIS A 55 41.19 3.63 -10.33
C HIS A 55 40.99 2.69 -11.54
N TRP A 56 41.55 2.99 -12.72
CA TRP A 56 41.39 2.17 -13.94
C TRP A 56 41.76 0.68 -13.77
N GLY A 57 42.61 0.35 -12.79
CA GLY A 57 43.00 -1.02 -12.45
C GLY A 57 41.98 -1.81 -11.60
N ASP A 58 40.97 -1.17 -11.00
CA ASP A 58 39.95 -1.84 -10.19
C ASP A 58 38.58 -1.89 -10.89
N SER A 59 38.22 -3.10 -11.32
CA SER A 59 36.92 -3.40 -11.95
C SER A 59 35.69 -2.99 -11.14
N GLN A 60 35.74 -2.93 -9.81
CA GLN A 60 34.59 -2.49 -9.00
C GLN A 60 34.44 -0.97 -9.04
N MET A 61 35.54 -0.24 -8.81
CA MET A 61 35.55 1.22 -8.87
C MET A 61 35.23 1.76 -10.27
N VAL A 62 35.73 1.13 -11.34
CA VAL A 62 35.40 1.50 -12.72
C VAL A 62 33.91 1.32 -13.01
N VAL A 63 33.27 0.26 -12.52
CA VAL A 63 31.82 0.04 -12.71
C VAL A 63 31.00 1.08 -11.94
N ASP A 64 31.42 1.43 -10.72
CA ASP A 64 30.74 2.44 -9.90
C ASP A 64 30.89 3.85 -10.48
N ALA A 65 32.07 4.22 -10.97
CA ALA A 65 32.30 5.47 -11.70
C ALA A 65 31.45 5.54 -12.99
N CYS A 66 31.39 4.47 -13.78
CA CYS A 66 30.55 4.40 -14.98
C CYS A 66 29.05 4.57 -14.68
N TYR A 67 28.55 3.96 -13.61
CA TYR A 67 27.15 4.11 -13.17
C TYR A 67 26.83 5.57 -12.80
N GLN A 68 27.72 6.23 -12.05
CA GLN A 68 27.56 7.65 -11.68
C GLN A 68 27.54 8.55 -12.92
N PHE A 69 28.51 8.37 -13.83
CA PHE A 69 28.64 9.16 -15.07
C PHE A 69 27.40 9.06 -15.98
N ILE A 70 26.78 7.89 -16.08
CA ILE A 70 25.52 7.70 -16.82
C ILE A 70 24.36 8.43 -16.11
N PHE A 71 24.35 8.45 -14.78
CA PHE A 71 23.33 9.12 -13.97
C PHE A 71 23.40 10.65 -14.06
N THR A 72 24.60 11.25 -13.91
CA THR A 72 24.81 12.70 -14.10
C THR A 72 24.52 13.13 -15.54
N THR A 73 24.90 12.32 -16.52
CA THR A 73 24.54 12.53 -17.94
C THR A 73 23.02 12.53 -18.19
N ALA A 74 22.22 11.82 -17.39
CA ALA A 74 20.77 11.88 -17.49
C ALA A 74 20.17 13.21 -16.96
N PHE A 75 20.85 13.94 -16.08
CA PHE A 75 20.43 15.28 -15.64
C PHE A 75 20.87 16.37 -16.62
N THR A 76 22.13 16.37 -17.04
CA THR A 76 22.65 17.35 -18.02
C THR A 76 21.89 17.28 -19.34
N ALA A 77 21.56 16.07 -19.82
CA ALA A 77 20.73 15.86 -21.01
C ALA A 77 19.35 16.53 -20.90
N ARG A 78 18.71 16.53 -19.72
CA ARG A 78 17.41 17.19 -19.49
C ARG A 78 17.52 18.72 -19.56
N ILE A 79 18.58 19.30 -18.99
CA ILE A 79 18.85 20.74 -19.10
C ILE A 79 19.07 21.11 -20.58
N LEU A 80 19.97 20.40 -21.26
CA LEU A 80 20.32 20.66 -22.67
C LEU A 80 19.10 20.50 -23.59
N HIS A 81 18.28 19.47 -23.41
CA HIS A 81 17.02 19.30 -24.14
C HIS A 81 16.07 20.49 -23.97
N ASN A 82 15.92 21.02 -22.75
CA ASN A 82 15.03 22.15 -22.45
C ASN A 82 15.55 23.47 -23.06
N ILE A 83 16.87 23.63 -23.15
CA ILE A 83 17.52 24.75 -23.86
C ILE A 83 17.32 24.62 -25.36
N TRP A 84 17.62 23.45 -25.95
CA TRP A 84 17.57 23.21 -27.40
C TRP A 84 16.15 23.29 -27.97
N ASN A 85 15.16 22.73 -27.26
CA ASN A 85 13.76 22.70 -27.69
C ASN A 85 12.91 23.83 -27.10
N GLN A 86 13.52 24.89 -26.58
CA GLN A 86 12.81 25.94 -25.85
C GLN A 86 11.60 26.48 -26.61
N ASP A 87 11.73 26.75 -27.91
CA ASP A 87 10.68 27.37 -28.72
C ASP A 87 9.53 26.40 -28.99
N LYS A 88 9.82 25.12 -29.23
CA LYS A 88 8.79 24.06 -29.33
C LYS A 88 8.05 23.85 -28.00
N LEU A 89 8.78 23.84 -26.89
CA LEU A 89 8.18 23.73 -25.55
C LEU A 89 7.31 24.95 -25.20
N GLN A 90 7.69 26.15 -25.66
CA GLN A 90 6.86 27.35 -25.54
C GLN A 90 5.59 27.24 -26.38
N GLN A 91 5.69 26.77 -27.64
CA GLN A 91 4.54 26.50 -28.49
C GLN A 91 3.57 25.51 -27.85
N LEU A 92 4.05 24.42 -27.23
CA LEU A 92 3.22 23.46 -26.50
C LEU A 92 2.47 24.12 -25.33
N CYS A 93 3.14 24.92 -24.49
CA CYS A 93 2.49 25.63 -23.39
C CYS A 93 1.42 26.63 -23.86
N ILE A 94 1.69 27.36 -24.95
CA ILE A 94 0.73 28.31 -25.54
C ILE A 94 -0.45 27.56 -26.17
N ALA A 95 -0.19 26.45 -26.86
CA ALA A 95 -1.23 25.59 -27.43
C ALA A 95 -2.16 25.04 -26.36
N ILE A 96 -1.64 24.57 -25.21
CA ILE A 96 -2.46 24.11 -24.08
C ILE A 96 -3.41 25.23 -23.61
N ASP A 97 -2.90 26.44 -23.36
CA ASP A 97 -3.73 27.57 -22.90
C ASP A 97 -4.80 27.97 -23.93
N LYS A 98 -4.44 27.95 -25.22
CA LYS A 98 -5.37 28.20 -26.34
C LYS A 98 -6.44 27.11 -26.47
N HIS A 99 -6.10 25.84 -26.25
CA HIS A 99 -7.05 24.73 -26.33
C HIS A 99 -8.14 24.82 -25.27
N TRP A 100 -7.83 25.27 -24.05
CA TRP A 100 -8.85 25.56 -23.03
C TRP A 100 -9.87 26.64 -23.46
N GLY A 101 -9.52 27.51 -24.42
CA GLY A 101 -10.45 28.46 -25.03
C GLY A 101 -11.21 27.93 -26.26
N ILE A 102 -10.76 26.83 -26.87
CA ILE A 102 -11.40 26.19 -28.05
C ILE A 102 -12.39 25.09 -27.63
N PHE A 103 -12.11 24.41 -26.52
CA PHE A 103 -12.93 23.32 -25.98
C PHE A 103 -13.84 23.85 -24.86
N THR A 104 -14.92 24.53 -25.25
CA THR A 104 -15.80 25.30 -24.35
C THR A 104 -17.03 24.55 -23.82
N SER A 105 -17.31 23.34 -24.33
CA SER A 105 -18.46 22.54 -23.87
C SER A 105 -18.22 21.99 -22.47
N ASP A 106 -19.23 22.03 -21.59
CA ASP A 106 -19.13 21.55 -20.20
C ASP A 106 -18.57 20.12 -20.09
N VAL A 107 -18.94 19.24 -21.04
CA VAL A 107 -18.47 17.85 -21.10
C VAL A 107 -16.99 17.78 -21.48
N GLU A 108 -16.55 18.60 -22.45
CA GLU A 108 -15.16 18.69 -22.88
C GLU A 108 -14.28 19.24 -21.75
N VAL A 109 -14.73 20.33 -21.09
CA VAL A 109 -14.05 20.93 -19.94
C VAL A 109 -13.95 19.97 -18.76
N GLN A 110 -14.97 19.15 -18.50
CA GLN A 110 -14.91 18.10 -17.47
C GLN A 110 -13.89 17.01 -17.80
N ILE A 111 -13.83 16.55 -19.06
CA ILE A 111 -12.83 15.58 -19.53
C ILE A 111 -11.42 16.16 -19.40
N MET A 112 -11.19 17.38 -19.89
CA MET A 112 -9.89 18.05 -19.79
C MET A 112 -9.46 18.25 -18.33
N LYS A 113 -10.37 18.64 -17.43
CA LYS A 113 -10.11 18.73 -15.98
C LYS A 113 -9.78 17.39 -15.35
N HIS A 114 -10.39 16.28 -15.80
CA HIS A 114 -10.06 14.95 -15.31
C HIS A 114 -8.61 14.55 -15.62
N TYR A 115 -8.18 14.75 -16.86
CA TYR A 115 -6.80 14.45 -17.28
C TYR A 115 -5.78 15.44 -16.69
N ALA A 116 -6.10 16.74 -16.61
CA ALA A 116 -5.26 17.73 -15.93
C ALA A 116 -5.06 17.37 -14.45
N MET A 117 -6.12 16.95 -13.75
CA MET A 117 -6.05 16.44 -12.39
C MET A 117 -5.20 15.17 -12.28
N LEU A 118 -5.24 14.27 -13.28
CA LEU A 118 -4.40 13.07 -13.32
C LEU A 118 -2.90 13.43 -13.43
N SER A 119 -2.52 14.30 -14.37
CA SER A 119 -1.13 14.76 -14.50
C SER A 119 -0.64 15.57 -13.30
N ARG A 120 -1.52 16.41 -12.70
CA ARG A 120 -1.21 17.10 -11.45
C ARG A 120 -0.97 16.11 -10.32
N ARG A 121 -1.75 15.02 -10.22
CA ARG A 121 -1.51 13.94 -9.24
C ARG A 121 -0.14 13.31 -9.42
N PHE A 122 0.29 13.00 -10.64
CA PHE A 122 1.65 12.50 -10.91
C PHE A 122 2.73 13.48 -10.42
N THR A 123 2.61 14.78 -10.75
CA THR A 123 3.56 15.79 -10.26
C THR A 123 3.57 15.87 -8.73
N THR A 124 2.40 15.87 -8.08
CA THR A 124 2.31 15.90 -6.61
C THR A 124 2.88 14.65 -5.93
N VAL A 125 2.86 13.50 -6.62
CA VAL A 125 3.49 12.26 -6.15
C VAL A 125 5.02 12.37 -6.11
N PHE A 126 5.62 13.18 -6.98
CA PHE A 126 7.05 13.49 -6.91
C PHE A 126 7.36 14.69 -6.00
N SER A 127 6.49 15.71 -5.94
CA SER A 127 6.77 16.97 -5.25
C SER A 127 6.50 17.00 -3.74
N ASN A 128 5.88 15.96 -3.17
CA ASN A 128 5.42 15.93 -1.77
C ASN A 128 6.56 15.84 -0.72
N ILE A 129 7.79 16.21 -1.10
CA ILE A 129 8.94 16.41 -0.20
C ILE A 129 8.91 17.80 0.46
N ILE A 130 8.26 18.83 -0.14
CA ILE A 130 8.44 20.24 0.31
C ILE A 130 7.15 20.99 0.70
N MET A 131 5.96 20.71 0.13
CA MET A 131 4.75 21.50 0.42
C MET A 131 3.51 20.69 0.80
N ASN A 132 3.00 20.97 2.00
CA ASN A 132 1.85 20.33 2.63
C ASN A 132 0.51 21.01 2.23
N LYS A 133 -0.52 20.21 1.90
CA LYS A 133 -1.89 20.33 2.45
C LYS A 133 -2.89 19.27 1.95
N ASP A 134 -2.65 18.64 0.79
CA ASP A 134 -3.60 17.67 0.21
C ASP A 134 -3.28 16.21 0.54
N ILE A 135 -4.20 15.57 1.27
CA ILE A 135 -4.03 14.33 2.05
C ILE A 135 -3.90 13.04 1.20
N PHE A 136 -3.97 13.11 -0.14
CA PHE A 136 -4.55 11.98 -0.89
C PHE A 136 -3.62 10.89 -1.48
N PHE A 137 -2.31 11.11 -1.70
CA PHE A 137 -1.42 10.03 -2.18
C PHE A 137 -0.02 10.11 -1.56
N ARG A 138 0.30 9.16 -0.67
CA ARG A 138 1.45 9.23 0.26
C ARG A 138 2.46 8.08 0.13
N ASN A 139 2.17 6.98 -0.55
CA ASN A 139 3.02 5.79 -0.47
C ASN A 139 4.24 5.79 -1.40
N VAL A 140 4.17 6.49 -2.56
CA VAL A 140 5.32 6.65 -3.48
C VAL A 140 6.23 7.84 -3.13
N PRO A 141 5.73 9.06 -2.81
CA PRO A 141 6.61 10.17 -2.42
C PRO A 141 7.41 9.86 -1.17
N VAL A 142 6.83 9.10 -0.23
CA VAL A 142 7.49 8.81 1.05
C VAL A 142 8.58 7.75 0.90
N LEU A 143 8.47 6.81 -0.04
CA LEU A 143 9.58 5.92 -0.37
C LEU A 143 10.76 6.71 -0.97
N LEU A 144 10.49 7.64 -1.89
CA LEU A 144 11.50 8.54 -2.47
C LEU A 144 12.11 9.48 -1.43
N PHE A 145 11.29 10.06 -0.54
CA PHE A 145 11.75 10.86 0.59
C PHE A 145 12.61 10.05 1.55
N PHE A 146 12.25 8.81 1.87
CA PHE A 146 13.06 7.97 2.74
C PHE A 146 14.35 7.49 2.06
N ILE A 147 14.36 7.23 0.74
CA ILE A 147 15.61 6.97 0.00
C ILE A 147 16.54 8.17 0.09
N VAL A 148 16.05 9.39 -0.19
CA VAL A 148 16.85 10.63 -0.08
C VAL A 148 17.27 10.88 1.37
N LEU A 149 16.38 10.66 2.35
CA LEU A 149 16.70 10.84 3.77
C LEU A 149 17.79 9.86 4.23
N ILE A 150 17.69 8.58 3.88
CA ILE A 150 18.72 7.56 4.17
C ILE A 150 20.05 7.93 3.50
N PHE A 151 20.00 8.37 2.24
CA PHE A 151 21.17 8.79 1.47
C PHE A 151 21.88 10.01 2.08
N VAL A 152 21.11 10.95 2.63
CA VAL A 152 21.62 12.16 3.31
C VAL A 152 22.07 11.86 4.76
N THR A 153 21.39 10.97 5.49
CA THR A 153 21.73 10.69 6.89
C THR A 153 22.94 9.77 7.05
N ILE A 154 23.12 8.77 6.17
CA ILE A 154 24.26 7.81 6.26
C ILE A 154 25.62 8.53 6.36
N PRO A 155 25.97 9.50 5.48
CA PRO A 155 27.24 10.26 5.60
C PRO A 155 27.32 11.17 6.83
N LEU A 156 26.18 11.59 7.38
CA LEU A 156 26.11 12.48 8.54
C LEU A 156 26.31 11.76 9.88
N VAL A 157 26.10 10.43 9.94
CA VAL A 157 26.37 9.61 11.14
C VAL A 157 27.79 9.83 11.70
N PRO A 158 28.88 9.76 10.90
CA PRO A 158 30.24 10.11 11.34
C PRO A 158 30.37 11.43 12.10
N VAL A 159 29.82 12.52 11.55
CA VAL A 159 29.98 13.87 12.08
C VAL A 159 29.18 14.06 13.36
N LEU A 160 27.95 13.55 13.40
CA LEU A 160 27.12 13.56 14.60
C LEU A 160 27.76 12.75 15.73
N LEU A 161 28.46 11.66 15.41
CA LEU A 161 29.20 10.91 16.42
C LEU A 161 30.47 11.61 16.89
N ASP A 162 31.19 12.36 16.04
CA ASP A 162 32.35 13.16 16.47
C ASP A 162 31.97 14.26 17.46
N THR A 163 30.80 14.88 17.30
CA THR A 163 30.33 15.92 18.23
C THR A 163 29.80 15.37 19.55
N VAL A 164 29.21 14.17 19.56
CA VAL A 164 28.63 13.54 20.77
C VAL A 164 29.65 12.66 21.52
N LEU A 165 30.60 12.06 20.80
CA LEU A 165 31.64 11.17 21.31
C LEU A 165 32.97 11.47 20.58
N PRO A 166 33.68 12.55 20.96
CA PRO A 166 34.97 12.89 20.37
C PRO A 166 36.02 11.81 20.68
N LEU A 167 36.99 11.68 19.78
CA LEU A 167 38.10 10.73 19.83
C LEU A 167 39.42 11.47 19.59
N ASN A 168 40.55 10.81 19.84
CA ASN A 168 41.87 11.36 19.54
C ASN A 168 42.11 11.56 18.03
N GLU A 169 41.41 10.80 17.17
CA GLU A 169 41.42 10.94 15.72
C GLU A 169 39.97 10.96 15.19
N SER A 170 39.72 11.74 14.14
CA SER A 170 38.40 11.88 13.52
C SER A 170 37.97 10.62 12.77
N ARG A 171 36.69 10.28 12.86
CA ARG A 171 36.08 9.10 12.22
C ARG A 171 36.18 9.13 10.68
N PRO A 172 36.69 8.07 10.00
CA PRO A 172 36.69 7.97 8.54
C PRO A 172 35.33 8.29 7.92
N ARG A 173 35.36 9.17 6.94
CA ARG A 173 34.17 9.75 6.32
C ARG A 173 33.64 8.87 5.19
N VAL A 174 32.42 8.36 5.37
CA VAL A 174 31.71 7.58 4.33
C VAL A 174 30.88 8.52 3.45
N PHE A 175 31.18 8.55 2.16
CA PHE A 175 30.40 9.30 1.17
C PHE A 175 29.36 8.39 0.50
N ALA A 176 28.15 8.92 0.27
CA ALA A 176 27.09 8.18 -0.42
C ALA A 176 27.28 8.11 -1.95
N ILE A 177 28.14 8.98 -2.51
CA ILE A 177 28.73 8.87 -3.84
C ILE A 177 30.24 8.97 -3.67
N GLU A 178 30.97 7.97 -4.15
CA GLU A 178 32.43 7.98 -4.15
C GLU A 178 32.93 8.84 -5.32
N ILE A 179 33.62 9.93 -5.01
CA ILE A 179 34.09 10.95 -5.95
C ILE A 179 35.53 11.33 -5.57
N GLU A 180 36.39 11.61 -6.54
CA GLU A 180 37.78 11.99 -6.31
C GLU A 180 38.02 13.50 -6.50
N PHE A 181 38.36 14.20 -5.42
CA PHE A 181 38.51 15.66 -5.39
C PHE A 181 39.98 16.14 -5.36
N ARG A 182 40.96 15.23 -5.21
CA ARG A 182 42.40 15.56 -5.01
C ARG A 182 42.68 16.51 -3.85
N VAL A 183 41.79 16.52 -2.86
CA VAL A 183 41.87 17.27 -1.60
C VAL A 183 41.62 16.27 -0.47
N ASN A 184 42.21 16.48 0.71
CA ASN A 184 41.97 15.61 1.85
C ASN A 184 40.47 15.56 2.19
N LYS A 185 39.87 14.38 2.04
CA LYS A 185 38.41 14.19 2.11
C LYS A 185 37.88 14.36 3.54
N ASP A 186 38.71 14.14 4.56
CA ASP A 186 38.34 14.28 5.96
C ASP A 186 38.28 15.75 6.41
N ASP A 187 39.28 16.57 6.03
CA ASP A 187 39.35 18.00 6.36
C ASP A 187 38.20 18.81 5.73
N TYR A 188 37.84 18.48 4.48
CA TYR A 188 36.83 19.20 3.70
C TYR A 188 35.47 18.48 3.64
N PHE A 189 35.26 17.46 4.47
CA PHE A 189 34.10 16.57 4.42
C PHE A 189 32.77 17.30 4.30
N LEU A 190 32.50 18.26 5.19
CA LEU A 190 31.21 18.94 5.26
C LEU A 190 30.97 19.81 4.02
N ILE A 191 32.03 20.39 3.44
CA ILE A 191 31.95 21.18 2.20
C ILE A 191 31.66 20.27 1.00
N ILE A 192 32.36 19.14 0.91
CA ILE A 192 32.15 18.13 -0.14
C ILE A 192 30.74 17.52 -0.02
N PHE A 193 30.29 17.18 1.18
CA PHE A 193 28.96 16.66 1.46
C PHE A 193 27.85 17.67 1.12
N CYS A 194 28.02 18.95 1.50
CA CYS A 194 27.07 20.01 1.13
C CYS A 194 27.03 20.23 -0.39
N TYR A 195 28.19 20.33 -1.06
CA TYR A 195 28.26 20.45 -2.52
C TYR A 195 27.55 19.29 -3.22
N THR A 196 27.90 18.05 -2.87
CA THR A 196 27.32 16.85 -3.50
C THR A 196 25.81 16.73 -3.24
N THR A 197 25.36 17.01 -2.02
CA THR A 197 23.93 17.03 -1.68
C THR A 197 23.17 18.11 -2.46
N ILE A 198 23.75 19.30 -2.62
CA ILE A 198 23.15 20.39 -3.41
C ILE A 198 22.99 20.00 -4.88
N VAL A 199 24.01 19.41 -5.50
CA VAL A 199 23.92 18.97 -6.91
C VAL A 199 22.87 17.87 -7.07
N ILE A 200 22.85 16.85 -6.21
CA ILE A 200 21.82 15.80 -6.26
C ILE A 200 20.40 16.38 -6.11
N ILE A 201 20.20 17.36 -5.22
CA ILE A 201 18.92 18.06 -5.07
C ILE A 201 18.56 18.85 -6.34
N ILE A 202 19.52 19.50 -6.99
CA ILE A 202 19.32 20.21 -8.27
C ILE A 202 18.91 19.22 -9.37
N GLY A 203 19.65 18.12 -9.55
CA GLY A 203 19.34 17.06 -10.52
C GLY A 203 17.96 16.43 -10.31
N ILE A 204 17.60 16.12 -9.06
CA ILE A 204 16.25 15.63 -8.72
C ILE A 204 15.17 16.67 -9.03
N ASN A 205 15.39 17.96 -8.75
CA ASN A 205 14.43 19.02 -9.09
C ASN A 205 14.25 19.17 -10.62
N ILE A 206 15.33 19.03 -11.39
CA ILE A 206 15.31 19.06 -12.86
C ILE A 206 14.56 17.84 -13.41
N LEU A 207 14.87 16.64 -12.91
CA LEU A 207 14.18 15.39 -13.23
C LEU A 207 12.66 15.54 -13.03
N ILE A 208 12.24 15.98 -11.84
CA ILE A 208 10.83 16.18 -11.51
C ILE A 208 10.20 17.24 -12.42
N GLY A 209 10.88 18.38 -12.63
CA GLY A 209 10.36 19.48 -13.45
C GLY A 209 10.14 19.09 -14.92
N VAL A 210 11.13 18.46 -15.56
CA VAL A 210 11.08 18.10 -16.99
C VAL A 210 10.16 16.91 -17.24
N ASP A 211 10.27 15.84 -16.45
CA ASP A 211 9.49 14.62 -16.70
C ASP A 211 8.01 14.85 -16.34
N SER A 212 7.70 15.65 -15.31
CA SER A 212 6.31 16.05 -15.02
C SER A 212 5.71 16.96 -16.10
N MET A 213 6.52 17.80 -16.78
CA MET A 213 6.07 18.59 -17.92
C MET A 213 5.73 17.71 -19.12
N HIS A 214 6.53 16.68 -19.40
CA HIS A 214 6.22 15.69 -20.43
C HIS A 214 4.91 14.92 -20.11
N ILE A 215 4.74 14.48 -18.85
CA ILE A 215 3.50 13.83 -18.38
C ILE A 215 2.28 14.76 -18.47
N ALA A 216 2.44 16.06 -18.19
CA ALA A 216 1.38 17.05 -18.35
C ALA A 216 0.96 17.24 -19.82
N CYS A 217 1.92 17.35 -20.75
CA CYS A 217 1.61 17.52 -22.17
C CYS A 217 0.98 16.26 -22.76
N THR A 218 1.48 15.07 -22.45
CA THR A 218 0.89 13.79 -22.88
C THR A 218 -0.52 13.58 -22.32
N ALA A 219 -0.77 13.88 -21.05
CA ALA A 219 -2.10 13.83 -20.47
C ALA A 219 -3.07 14.83 -21.14
N HIS A 220 -2.60 16.03 -21.49
CA HIS A 220 -3.40 16.99 -22.24
C HIS A 220 -3.74 16.45 -23.64
N ALA A 221 -2.79 15.88 -24.38
CA ALA A 221 -3.06 15.26 -25.68
C ALA A 221 -4.14 14.17 -25.59
N CYS A 222 -4.02 13.25 -24.62
CA CYS A 222 -5.05 12.24 -24.34
C CYS A 222 -6.44 12.85 -24.06
N SER A 223 -6.48 13.98 -23.36
CA SER A 223 -7.72 14.71 -23.06
C SER A 223 -8.41 15.29 -24.30
N LEU A 224 -7.64 15.76 -25.28
CA LEU A 224 -8.16 16.29 -26.55
C LEU A 224 -8.83 15.16 -27.36
N PHE A 225 -8.17 14.01 -27.50
CA PHE A 225 -8.76 12.85 -28.17
C PHE A 225 -9.98 12.30 -27.44
N ALA A 226 -9.97 12.26 -26.10
CA ALA A 226 -11.13 11.85 -25.31
C ALA A 226 -12.33 12.81 -25.49
N ALA A 227 -12.09 14.12 -25.52
CA ALA A 227 -13.11 15.13 -25.79
C ALA A 227 -13.70 15.01 -27.21
N VAL A 228 -12.84 14.88 -28.23
CA VAL A 228 -13.26 14.63 -29.63
C VAL A 228 -14.04 13.33 -29.77
N SER A 229 -13.58 12.24 -29.15
CA SER A 229 -14.29 10.95 -29.17
C SER A 229 -15.71 11.07 -28.60
N LYS A 230 -15.87 11.76 -27.46
CA LYS A 230 -17.20 12.01 -26.88
C LYS A 230 -18.06 12.92 -27.75
N GLN A 231 -17.45 13.89 -28.46
CA GLN A 231 -18.17 14.72 -29.44
C GLN A 231 -18.69 13.88 -30.63
N ILE A 232 -17.89 12.94 -31.15
CA ILE A 232 -18.31 12.01 -32.21
C ILE A 232 -19.48 11.13 -31.74
N GLU A 233 -19.42 10.56 -30.53
CA GLU A 233 -20.51 9.76 -29.94
C GLU A 233 -21.83 10.57 -29.82
N ASN A 234 -21.72 11.84 -29.43
CA ASN A 234 -22.85 12.76 -29.35
C ASN A 234 -23.43 13.09 -30.75
N ILE A 235 -22.60 13.25 -31.77
CA ILE A 235 -23.04 13.49 -33.16
C ILE A 235 -23.76 12.25 -33.72
N ILE A 236 -23.19 11.04 -33.51
CA ILE A 236 -23.79 9.78 -33.96
C ILE A 236 -25.14 9.54 -33.29
N SER A 237 -25.24 9.76 -31.97
CA SER A 237 -26.50 9.57 -31.24
C SER A 237 -27.57 10.61 -31.60
N LYS A 238 -27.20 11.88 -31.87
CA LYS A 238 -28.11 12.88 -32.46
C LYS A 238 -28.67 12.40 -33.82
N SER A 239 -27.80 11.96 -34.72
CA SER A 239 -28.19 11.44 -36.05
C SER A 239 -29.14 10.25 -35.92
N TYR A 240 -28.82 9.28 -35.05
CA TYR A 240 -29.65 8.10 -34.85
C TYR A 240 -31.04 8.42 -34.25
N ASN A 241 -31.10 9.35 -33.29
CA ASN A 241 -32.37 9.79 -32.69
C ASN A 241 -33.23 10.60 -33.66
N ASN A 242 -32.64 11.47 -34.49
CA ASN A 242 -33.38 12.19 -35.54
C ASN A 242 -33.99 11.21 -36.57
N ASN A 243 -33.22 10.19 -36.98
CA ASN A 243 -33.71 9.10 -37.86
C ASN A 243 -34.80 8.21 -37.21
N LYS A 244 -34.92 8.23 -35.88
CA LYS A 244 -35.99 7.55 -35.14
C LYS A 244 -37.25 8.42 -35.04
N ILE A 245 -37.09 9.73 -34.89
CA ILE A 245 -38.19 10.70 -34.83
C ILE A 245 -38.85 10.88 -36.21
N SER A 246 -38.07 10.91 -37.31
CA SER A 246 -38.62 10.97 -38.68
C SER A 246 -39.49 9.75 -39.00
N LYS A 247 -39.02 8.55 -38.65
CA LYS A 247 -39.79 7.28 -38.73
C LYS A 247 -41.11 7.29 -37.95
N CYS A 248 -41.24 8.14 -36.92
CA CYS A 248 -42.46 8.24 -36.12
C CYS A 248 -43.44 9.32 -36.61
N LYS A 249 -43.15 10.09 -37.68
CA LYS A 249 -44.02 11.20 -38.11
C LYS A 249 -44.59 11.14 -39.52
N TYR A 250 -43.88 10.66 -40.55
CA TYR A 250 -44.47 10.42 -41.88
C TYR A 250 -43.84 9.23 -42.61
N ARG A 251 -44.66 8.49 -43.37
CA ARG A 251 -44.26 7.32 -44.16
C ARG A 251 -44.13 7.66 -45.66
N VAL A 252 -43.42 8.74 -45.99
CA VAL A 252 -43.03 9.08 -47.38
C VAL A 252 -41.62 9.68 -47.35
N ASN A 253 -40.73 9.11 -48.18
CA ASN A 253 -39.37 9.51 -48.54
C ASN A 253 -38.34 9.80 -47.41
N MET A 254 -37.14 9.28 -47.64
CA MET A 254 -36.07 9.18 -46.66
C MET A 254 -35.00 10.24 -46.90
N GLU A 255 -35.32 11.48 -46.56
CA GLU A 255 -34.36 12.59 -46.56
C GLU A 255 -34.35 13.23 -45.15
N LEU A 256 -33.15 13.52 -44.63
CA LEU A 256 -33.05 14.36 -43.44
C LEU A 256 -33.59 15.74 -43.79
N ASN A 257 -34.23 16.42 -42.83
CA ASN A 257 -34.57 17.82 -43.01
C ASN A 257 -33.26 18.61 -43.24
N PRO A 258 -33.05 19.25 -44.40
CA PRO A 258 -31.72 19.71 -44.83
C PRO A 258 -31.08 20.68 -43.84
N PHE A 259 -31.89 21.46 -43.13
CA PHE A 259 -31.44 22.37 -42.07
C PHE A 259 -30.79 21.63 -40.87
N THR A 260 -31.30 20.46 -40.49
CA THR A 260 -30.67 19.64 -39.43
C THR A 260 -29.44 18.88 -39.92
N GLU A 261 -29.39 18.51 -41.20
CA GLU A 261 -28.23 17.87 -41.80
C GLU A 261 -27.05 18.86 -41.92
N GLU A 262 -27.33 20.12 -42.30
CA GLU A 262 -26.34 21.20 -42.32
C GLU A 262 -25.77 21.49 -40.91
N ILE A 263 -26.61 21.48 -39.87
CA ILE A 263 -26.15 21.65 -38.48
C ILE A 263 -25.24 20.49 -38.04
N ILE A 264 -25.63 19.24 -38.34
CA ILE A 264 -24.82 18.05 -38.03
C ILE A 264 -23.49 18.09 -38.79
N TYR A 265 -23.50 18.50 -40.06
CA TYR A 265 -22.32 18.64 -40.90
C TYR A 265 -21.38 19.75 -40.38
N ARG A 266 -21.92 20.89 -39.93
CA ARG A 266 -21.16 21.96 -39.27
C ARG A 266 -20.55 21.48 -37.94
N GLU A 267 -21.30 20.77 -37.09
CA GLU A 267 -20.76 20.17 -35.85
C GLU A 267 -19.63 19.15 -36.16
N TYR A 268 -19.78 18.36 -37.21
CA TYR A 268 -18.78 17.39 -37.66
C TYR A 268 -17.50 18.04 -38.21
N ILE A 269 -17.62 19.12 -39.01
CA ILE A 269 -16.46 19.91 -39.46
C ILE A 269 -15.72 20.53 -38.27
N ILE A 270 -16.43 21.05 -37.26
CA ILE A 270 -15.82 21.57 -36.04
C ILE A 270 -15.09 20.45 -35.28
N CYS A 271 -15.69 19.27 -35.20
CA CYS A 271 -15.08 18.08 -34.58
C CYS A 271 -13.79 17.65 -35.32
N LEU A 272 -13.79 17.62 -36.66
CA LEU A 272 -12.61 17.32 -37.47
C LEU A 272 -11.50 18.37 -37.28
N LYS A 273 -11.85 19.66 -37.21
CA LYS A 273 -10.86 20.72 -36.90
C LYS A 273 -10.25 20.56 -35.50
N LYS A 274 -11.05 20.20 -34.49
CA LYS A 274 -10.56 19.86 -33.14
C LYS A 274 -9.64 18.63 -33.14
N TYR A 275 -9.97 17.61 -33.94
CA TYR A 275 -9.13 16.42 -34.11
C TYR A 275 -7.79 16.74 -34.79
N GLN A 276 -7.81 17.58 -35.84
CA GLN A 276 -6.59 18.04 -36.52
C GLN A 276 -5.67 18.83 -35.58
N LEU A 277 -6.22 19.71 -34.74
CA LEU A 277 -5.46 20.41 -33.69
C LEU A 277 -4.84 19.44 -32.66
N ALA A 278 -5.53 18.36 -32.30
CA ALA A 278 -5.00 17.34 -31.41
C ALA A 278 -3.83 16.57 -32.04
N LEU A 279 -3.91 16.25 -33.34
CA LEU A 279 -2.80 15.63 -34.10
C LEU A 279 -1.60 16.58 -34.24
N GLU A 280 -1.84 17.85 -34.58
CA GLU A 280 -0.78 18.87 -34.67
C GLU A 280 -0.03 19.01 -33.33
N PHE A 281 -0.76 19.04 -32.22
CA PHE A 281 -0.19 19.05 -30.88
C PHE A 281 0.66 17.82 -30.57
N VAL A 282 0.22 16.61 -30.97
CA VAL A 282 1.01 15.38 -30.82
C VAL A 282 2.29 15.43 -31.65
N ASN A 283 2.24 15.89 -32.90
CA ASN A 283 3.42 15.99 -33.76
C ASN A 283 4.47 16.95 -33.19
N ILE A 284 4.04 18.07 -32.61
CA ILE A 284 4.94 19.01 -31.90
C ILE A 284 5.51 18.35 -30.64
N LEU A 285 4.68 17.61 -29.87
CA LEU A 285 5.09 16.92 -28.66
C LEU A 285 6.13 15.82 -28.93
N GLU A 286 5.87 14.95 -29.90
CA GLU A 286 6.77 13.89 -30.34
C GLU A 286 8.10 14.47 -30.83
N SER A 287 8.05 15.43 -31.78
CA SER A 287 9.26 16.07 -32.31
C SER A 287 10.04 16.91 -31.28
N SER A 288 9.47 17.17 -30.11
CA SER A 288 10.18 17.77 -28.97
C SER A 288 10.91 16.72 -28.15
N PHE A 289 10.21 15.67 -27.69
CA PHE A 289 10.73 14.75 -26.67
C PHE A 289 11.38 13.47 -27.21
N GLN A 290 11.12 13.05 -28.45
CA GLN A 290 11.59 11.75 -29.00
C GLN A 290 13.09 11.50 -28.78
N GLY A 291 13.94 12.50 -29.06
CA GLY A 291 15.40 12.38 -28.90
C GLY A 291 15.84 12.24 -27.43
N LEU A 292 15.21 12.96 -26.51
CA LEU A 292 15.49 12.83 -25.07
C LEU A 292 15.02 11.47 -24.55
N SER A 293 13.83 11.01 -24.94
CA SER A 293 13.29 9.72 -24.55
C SER A 293 14.18 8.55 -25.02
N LEU A 294 14.70 8.62 -26.24
CA LEU A 294 15.64 7.61 -26.77
C LEU A 294 16.96 7.61 -26.01
N LEU A 295 17.56 8.78 -25.77
CA LEU A 295 18.80 8.92 -25.01
C LEU A 295 18.65 8.37 -23.58
N LEU A 296 17.58 8.76 -22.88
CA LEU A 296 17.29 8.27 -21.53
C LEU A 296 17.07 6.75 -21.49
N LEU A 297 16.41 6.17 -22.50
CA LEU A 297 16.24 4.72 -22.60
C LEU A 297 17.58 3.98 -22.73
N LEU A 298 18.49 4.50 -23.56
CA LEU A 298 19.84 3.94 -23.73
C LEU A 298 20.67 4.04 -22.44
N LEU A 299 20.63 5.19 -21.76
CA LEU A 299 21.30 5.39 -20.46
C LEU A 299 20.75 4.44 -19.39
N ILE A 300 19.43 4.23 -19.33
CA ILE A 300 18.78 3.28 -18.40
C ILE A 300 19.23 1.84 -18.70
N LEU A 301 19.25 1.42 -19.96
CA LEU A 301 19.71 0.08 -20.34
C LEU A 301 21.19 -0.15 -19.98
N GLY A 302 22.04 0.86 -20.19
CA GLY A 302 23.44 0.84 -19.75
C GLY A 302 23.59 0.72 -18.24
N ASN A 303 22.84 1.50 -17.46
CA ASN A 303 22.87 1.40 -15.99
C ASN A 303 22.39 0.05 -15.48
N MET A 304 21.32 -0.51 -16.05
CA MET A 304 20.81 -1.83 -15.65
C MET A 304 21.81 -2.96 -15.96
N SER A 305 22.59 -2.86 -17.04
CA SER A 305 23.63 -3.85 -17.34
C SER A 305 24.83 -3.71 -16.38
N LEU A 306 25.28 -2.49 -16.08
CA LEU A 306 26.36 -2.23 -15.11
C LEU A 306 26.00 -2.69 -13.69
N ILE A 307 24.75 -2.48 -13.24
CA ILE A 307 24.26 -3.00 -11.95
C ILE A 307 24.34 -4.53 -11.92
N GLY A 308 23.99 -5.19 -13.02
CA GLY A 308 24.15 -6.65 -13.17
C GLY A 308 25.62 -7.09 -13.10
N VAL A 309 26.53 -6.37 -13.75
CA VAL A 309 27.98 -6.63 -13.68
C VAL A 309 28.51 -6.42 -12.26
N ARG A 310 28.13 -5.32 -11.58
CA ARG A 310 28.51 -5.06 -10.18
C ARG A 310 28.10 -6.20 -9.26
N TYR A 311 26.87 -6.70 -9.40
CA TYR A 311 26.35 -7.83 -8.62
C TYR A 311 27.15 -9.13 -8.85
N ILE A 312 27.52 -9.41 -10.10
CA ILE A 312 28.38 -10.56 -10.44
C ILE A 312 29.79 -10.38 -9.86
N LEU A 313 30.37 -9.18 -9.95
CA LEU A 313 31.69 -8.87 -9.41
C LEU A 313 31.74 -9.02 -7.88
N THR A 314 30.74 -8.54 -7.14
CA THR A 314 30.68 -8.73 -5.68
C THR A 314 30.54 -10.20 -5.29
N ILE A 315 29.70 -10.97 -5.98
CA ILE A 315 29.63 -12.44 -5.78
C ILE A 315 30.98 -13.11 -6.06
N SER A 316 31.71 -12.69 -7.11
CA SER A 316 33.02 -13.23 -7.45
C SER A 316 34.13 -12.84 -6.44
N ALA A 317 34.03 -11.67 -5.82
CA ALA A 317 34.94 -11.23 -4.77
C ALA A 317 34.71 -12.02 -3.46
N LEU A 318 33.44 -12.21 -3.08
CA LEU A 318 33.03 -13.04 -1.95
C LEU A 318 33.49 -14.50 -2.12
N SER A 319 33.34 -15.09 -3.31
CA SER A 319 33.79 -16.46 -3.56
C SER A 319 35.32 -16.60 -3.51
N ARG A 320 36.08 -15.63 -4.03
CA ARG A 320 37.55 -15.61 -3.89
C ARG A 320 37.99 -15.48 -2.43
N GLN A 321 37.37 -14.61 -1.64
CA GLN A 321 37.69 -14.48 -0.21
C GLN A 321 37.45 -15.79 0.55
N ASN A 322 36.37 -16.52 0.25
CA ASN A 322 36.10 -17.83 0.85
C ASN A 322 37.17 -18.88 0.49
N VAL A 323 37.58 -18.95 -0.78
CA VAL A 323 38.68 -19.83 -1.22
C VAL A 323 40.02 -19.44 -0.57
N GLN A 324 40.26 -18.14 -0.33
CA GLN A 324 41.45 -17.67 0.36
C GLN A 324 41.44 -18.05 1.86
N ARG A 325 40.28 -17.95 2.52
CA ARG A 325 40.05 -18.45 3.89
C ARG A 325 40.30 -19.95 3.99
N GLU A 326 39.77 -20.77 3.06
CA GLU A 326 40.04 -22.21 3.04
C GLU A 326 41.53 -22.56 2.92
N LYS A 327 42.29 -21.83 2.09
CA LYS A 327 43.75 -21.99 2.00
C LYS A 327 44.45 -21.63 3.32
N GLY A 328 44.01 -20.58 4.00
CA GLY A 328 44.46 -20.22 5.35
C GLY A 328 44.18 -21.33 6.37
N TYR A 329 42.96 -21.88 6.39
CA TYR A 329 42.63 -23.02 7.25
C TYR A 329 43.47 -24.26 6.96
N ARG A 330 43.77 -24.58 5.69
CA ARG A 330 44.70 -25.66 5.34
C ARG A 330 46.11 -25.41 5.86
N GLN A 331 46.63 -24.18 5.77
CA GLN A 331 47.94 -23.85 6.36
C GLN A 331 47.94 -23.97 7.90
N ILE A 332 46.88 -23.50 8.57
CA ILE A 332 46.73 -23.64 10.03
C ILE A 332 46.66 -25.12 10.44
N ILE A 333 46.00 -25.98 9.66
CA ILE A 333 45.95 -27.43 9.90
C ILE A 333 47.35 -28.06 9.72
N ILE A 334 48.13 -27.64 8.71
CA ILE A 334 49.51 -28.11 8.49
C ILE A 334 50.47 -27.64 9.60
N ILE A 335 50.27 -26.43 10.12
CA ILE A 335 51.04 -25.91 11.27
C ILE A 335 50.67 -26.67 12.55
N LYS A 336 49.37 -26.88 12.81
CA LYS A 336 48.91 -27.67 13.96
C LYS A 336 49.38 -29.13 13.88
N SER A 337 49.41 -29.76 12.71
CA SER A 337 49.89 -31.14 12.58
C SER A 337 51.42 -31.26 12.75
N ARG A 338 52.21 -30.25 12.33
CA ARG A 338 53.65 -30.17 12.67
C ARG A 338 53.88 -29.98 14.17
N LEU A 339 53.14 -29.10 14.82
CA LEU A 339 53.21 -28.90 16.28
C LEU A 339 52.79 -30.16 17.04
N TRP A 340 51.76 -30.88 16.57
CA TRP A 340 51.34 -32.16 17.12
C TRP A 340 52.41 -33.25 16.96
N TYR A 341 53.08 -33.31 15.81
CA TYR A 341 54.19 -34.23 15.56
C TYR A 341 55.44 -33.91 16.42
N GLN A 342 55.73 -32.64 16.66
CA GLN A 342 56.78 -32.22 17.61
C GLN A 342 56.40 -32.54 19.06
N GLY A 343 55.14 -32.35 19.46
CA GLY A 343 54.62 -32.73 20.78
C GLY A 343 54.67 -34.24 21.04
N ALA A 344 54.33 -35.06 20.03
CA ALA A 344 54.42 -36.52 20.11
C ALA A 344 55.87 -37.02 20.34
N LYS A 345 56.87 -36.25 19.88
CA LYS A 345 58.30 -36.57 20.09
C LYS A 345 58.79 -36.29 21.51
N LEU A 346 57.97 -35.64 22.35
CA LEU A 346 58.28 -35.24 23.73
C LEU A 346 57.57 -36.10 24.80
N GLY A 347 56.99 -37.24 24.42
CA GLY A 347 56.62 -38.30 25.37
C GLY A 347 55.46 -37.97 26.32
N ARG A 348 54.40 -37.30 25.83
CA ARG A 348 53.11 -37.21 26.55
C ARG A 348 52.03 -38.00 25.80
N GLU A 349 51.29 -38.83 26.53
CA GLU A 349 50.28 -39.73 25.99
C GLU A 349 49.05 -39.00 25.40
N PRO A 350 48.48 -39.46 24.27
CA PRO A 350 47.20 -38.99 23.76
C PRO A 350 46.03 -39.96 24.02
N ILE A 351 44.90 -39.42 24.47
CA ILE A 351 43.62 -40.15 24.67
C ILE A 351 42.98 -40.47 23.30
N PRO A 352 42.70 -41.76 22.96
CA PRO A 352 42.15 -42.13 21.65
C PRO A 352 40.63 -42.43 21.69
N ALA A 353 39.78 -41.45 21.35
CA ALA A 353 38.31 -41.67 21.32
C ALA A 353 37.55 -41.13 20.09
N ILE A 354 38.08 -40.16 19.33
CA ILE A 354 37.24 -39.36 18.38
C ILE A 354 37.47 -39.68 16.89
N ILE A 355 38.44 -40.53 16.53
CA ILE A 355 38.74 -40.90 15.12
C ILE A 355 38.23 -42.32 14.78
N ARG A 356 36.99 -42.66 15.17
CA ARG A 356 36.35 -43.92 14.76
C ARG A 356 34.88 -43.81 14.32
N VAL A 357 34.32 -42.59 14.25
CA VAL A 357 32.91 -42.34 13.87
C VAL A 357 32.74 -41.69 12.49
N ILE A 358 33.77 -40.99 11.97
CA ILE A 358 33.65 -40.17 10.73
C ILE A 358 34.04 -40.95 9.45
N ALA A 359 34.53 -42.19 9.57
CA ALA A 359 35.06 -42.98 8.43
C ALA A 359 34.10 -44.06 7.86
N ARG A 360 32.78 -43.98 8.14
CA ARG A 360 31.76 -44.85 7.52
C ARG A 360 30.42 -44.12 7.33
N THR A 361 30.26 -43.41 6.21
CA THR A 361 28.98 -43.21 5.50
C THR A 361 29.19 -42.39 4.21
N GLN A 362 29.73 -43.02 3.15
CA GLN A 362 29.57 -42.57 1.77
C GLN A 362 29.87 -43.74 0.81
N TYR A 363 29.13 -43.80 -0.32
CA TYR A 363 28.89 -44.98 -1.18
C TYR A 363 28.01 -46.07 -0.49
N SER A 364 26.96 -46.65 -1.11
CA SER A 364 26.57 -46.71 -2.54
C SER A 364 25.06 -47.05 -2.76
N ARG A 365 24.41 -46.39 -3.74
CA ARG A 365 23.37 -46.85 -4.73
C ARG A 365 22.05 -47.54 -4.31
N GLU A 366 20.89 -47.13 -4.87
CA GLU A 366 20.06 -47.75 -5.97
C GLU A 366 19.36 -49.08 -5.53
N ASP A 367 18.12 -49.46 -5.87
CA ASP A 367 16.99 -48.88 -6.65
C ASP A 367 15.67 -49.68 -6.36
N GLU A 368 14.50 -49.25 -6.87
CA GLU A 368 13.21 -50.01 -7.01
C GLU A 368 12.45 -50.47 -5.71
N MET A 369 11.13 -50.81 -5.65
CA MET A 369 9.99 -50.84 -6.59
C MET A 369 8.59 -50.74 -5.87
N PHE A 370 7.61 -50.10 -6.51
CA PHE A 370 6.15 -50.39 -6.65
C PHE A 370 5.25 -51.08 -5.56
N ASN A 371 4.07 -50.45 -5.32
CA ASN A 371 2.65 -50.96 -5.28
C ASN A 371 2.28 -52.31 -4.57
N HIS A 372 1.07 -52.57 -3.99
CA HIS A 372 -0.27 -51.98 -4.13
C HIS A 372 -1.30 -52.50 -3.07
N PHE A 373 -2.56 -52.05 -3.18
CA PHE A 373 -3.85 -52.64 -2.74
C PHE A 373 -4.42 -52.59 -1.29
N THR A 374 -5.62 -51.97 -1.21
CA THR A 374 -6.70 -52.11 -0.19
C THR A 374 -7.80 -53.09 -0.63
N PRO A 375 -8.53 -53.77 0.29
CA PRO A 375 -10.04 -53.77 0.31
C PRO A 375 -10.71 -54.02 1.72
N ILE A 376 -12.03 -54.00 2.03
CA ILE A 376 -13.28 -53.33 1.54
C ILE A 376 -14.43 -53.43 2.63
N SER A 377 -15.14 -52.32 2.94
CA SER A 377 -16.52 -52.24 3.56
C SER A 377 -16.72 -52.66 5.06
N ARG A 378 -17.82 -52.36 5.79
CA ARG A 378 -19.27 -52.17 5.42
C ARG A 378 -20.10 -51.28 6.40
N ARG A 379 -21.38 -51.05 6.05
CA ARG A 379 -22.48 -50.19 6.62
C ARG A 379 -22.90 -50.52 8.10
N SER A 380 -23.73 -49.76 8.85
CA SER A 380 -25.01 -49.09 8.47
C SER A 380 -25.62 -48.03 9.44
N ASN A 381 -26.49 -47.18 8.88
CA ASN A 381 -27.70 -46.45 9.38
C ASN A 381 -27.98 -46.23 10.88
N ASP A 382 -28.51 -45.04 11.24
CA ASP A 382 -29.95 -44.92 11.53
C ASP A 382 -30.57 -43.50 11.33
N ASN A 383 -31.90 -43.43 11.21
CA ASN A 383 -32.70 -42.23 10.87
C ASN A 383 -33.93 -42.07 11.77
N SER A 384 -34.18 -40.89 12.38
CA SER A 384 -35.55 -40.46 12.73
C SER A 384 -35.70 -38.95 12.96
N SER A 385 -36.93 -38.46 13.16
CA SER A 385 -37.37 -37.08 13.47
C SER A 385 -37.64 -36.08 12.31
N THR A 386 -37.85 -36.57 11.09
CA THR A 386 -38.43 -35.75 9.98
C THR A 386 -39.95 -35.70 10.01
N LEU A 387 -40.56 -34.93 10.93
CA LEU A 387 -41.96 -34.46 10.74
C LEU A 387 -42.23 -33.04 11.26
N LYS A 388 -41.69 -32.64 12.43
CA LYS A 388 -41.81 -31.25 12.94
C LYS A 388 -41.07 -30.20 12.08
N LYS A 389 -40.04 -30.59 11.32
CA LYS A 389 -39.26 -29.67 10.45
C LYS A 389 -39.96 -29.22 9.16
N ARG A 390 -41.05 -29.85 8.72
CA ARG A 390 -41.71 -29.50 7.44
C ARG A 390 -42.68 -28.32 7.51
N VAL A 391 -43.24 -28.01 8.68
CA VAL A 391 -44.24 -26.94 8.83
C VAL A 391 -43.59 -25.55 8.99
N ILE A 392 -42.42 -25.46 9.61
CA ILE A 392 -41.70 -24.19 9.83
C ILE A 392 -41.05 -23.67 8.53
N ASN A 393 -40.60 -24.56 7.64
CA ASN A 393 -39.93 -24.20 6.38
C ASN A 393 -40.86 -23.61 5.29
N LEU A 394 -42.17 -23.59 5.50
CA LEU A 394 -43.15 -23.07 4.53
C LEU A 394 -43.44 -21.57 4.68
N ILE A 395 -43.05 -20.96 5.81
CA ILE A 395 -43.27 -19.52 6.10
C ILE A 395 -41.94 -18.73 6.05
N MET A 396 -40.80 -19.40 6.22
CA MET A 396 -39.45 -18.81 6.20
C MET A 396 -38.70 -19.22 4.92
N THR A 397 -39.06 -18.63 3.77
CA THR A 397 -38.30 -18.78 2.52
C THR A 397 -37.37 -17.56 2.29
N PRO A 398 -36.08 -17.64 2.66
CA PRO A 398 -35.11 -16.64 2.20
C PRO A 398 -34.94 -16.74 0.68
N PHE A 399 -34.68 -15.60 0.03
CA PHE A 399 -34.46 -15.56 -1.41
C PHE A 399 -33.15 -16.29 -1.73
N ASN A 400 -33.24 -17.42 -2.43
CA ASN A 400 -32.17 -18.42 -2.45
C ASN A 400 -31.03 -18.05 -3.41
N ILE A 401 -30.05 -17.30 -2.91
CA ILE A 401 -28.85 -16.85 -3.64
C ILE A 401 -27.86 -18.00 -3.93
N GLY A 402 -28.02 -19.17 -3.29
CA GLY A 402 -27.08 -20.29 -3.30
C GLY A 402 -26.90 -21.07 -4.62
N LYS A 403 -27.27 -20.53 -5.78
CA LYS A 403 -27.22 -21.23 -7.08
C LYS A 403 -26.33 -20.60 -8.16
N ILE A 404 -25.51 -19.60 -7.83
CA ILE A 404 -24.56 -18.95 -8.77
C ILE A 404 -23.11 -19.40 -8.53
N ASN A 405 -22.88 -20.71 -8.45
CA ASN A 405 -21.55 -21.30 -8.32
C ASN A 405 -21.30 -22.36 -9.41
N LYS A 406 -21.17 -21.90 -10.68
CA LYS A 406 -20.48 -22.66 -11.73
C LYS A 406 -20.03 -21.75 -12.88
N ILE A 407 -18.75 -21.88 -13.23
CA ILE A 407 -18.06 -21.31 -14.40
C ILE A 407 -17.89 -19.77 -14.39
N TYR A 408 -16.79 -19.31 -13.78
CA TYR A 408 -16.30 -17.93 -13.90
C TYR A 408 -15.05 -17.88 -14.78
N THR A 409 -15.19 -17.33 -15.98
CA THR A 409 -14.07 -16.90 -16.85
C THR A 409 -13.67 -15.45 -16.53
N GLY A 410 -12.39 -15.12 -16.72
CA GLY A 410 -11.77 -13.92 -16.13
C GLY A 410 -12.42 -12.57 -16.50
N GLU A 411 -12.89 -12.42 -17.73
CA GLU A 411 -13.45 -11.14 -18.20
C GLU A 411 -14.78 -10.77 -17.54
N ARG A 412 -15.66 -11.75 -17.26
CA ARG A 412 -16.96 -11.48 -16.63
C ARG A 412 -16.83 -11.02 -15.17
N VAL A 413 -15.74 -11.38 -14.49
CA VAL A 413 -15.50 -11.01 -13.09
C VAL A 413 -15.06 -9.54 -12.96
N LEU A 414 -14.33 -9.01 -13.94
CA LEU A 414 -13.90 -7.60 -13.96
C LEU A 414 -15.07 -6.62 -14.12
N VAL A 415 -16.09 -7.00 -14.91
CA VAL A 415 -17.33 -6.22 -15.06
C VAL A 415 -18.18 -6.24 -13.78
N MET A 416 -18.08 -7.30 -12.97
CA MET A 416 -18.94 -7.59 -11.81
C MET A 416 -18.40 -7.03 -10.48
N LEU A 417 -17.33 -6.23 -10.51
CA LEU A 417 -16.71 -5.60 -9.34
C LEU A 417 -16.30 -4.13 -9.62
N ALA A 418 -16.93 -3.48 -10.59
CA ALA A 418 -16.50 -2.17 -11.07
C ALA A 418 -16.57 -1.07 -9.98
N ASN A 419 -17.60 -1.11 -9.12
CA ASN A 419 -17.77 -0.16 -8.02
C ASN A 419 -16.76 -0.45 -6.90
N PHE A 420 -16.57 -1.73 -6.53
CA PHE A 420 -15.58 -2.14 -5.54
C PHE A 420 -14.16 -1.76 -5.96
N LEU A 421 -13.76 -2.09 -7.19
CA LEU A 421 -12.41 -1.84 -7.72
C LEU A 421 -12.08 -0.36 -7.82
N ARG A 422 -13.09 0.49 -8.05
CA ARG A 422 -12.97 1.95 -8.09
C ARG A 422 -12.66 2.54 -6.71
N GLU A 423 -13.41 2.11 -5.68
CA GLU A 423 -13.36 2.75 -4.37
C GLU A 423 -12.33 2.11 -3.41
N TYR A 424 -12.13 0.79 -3.46
CA TYR A 424 -11.25 0.02 -2.56
C TYR A 424 -9.93 -0.44 -3.20
N ASN A 425 -9.47 0.26 -4.24
CA ASN A 425 -8.27 -0.10 -5.02
C ASN A 425 -6.99 -0.26 -4.17
N ILE A 426 -6.82 0.52 -3.10
CA ILE A 426 -5.59 0.48 -2.27
C ILE A 426 -5.50 -0.86 -1.52
N ASN A 427 -6.58 -1.30 -0.89
CA ASN A 427 -6.65 -2.58 -0.18
C ASN A 427 -6.40 -3.75 -1.14
N ARG A 428 -6.95 -3.66 -2.37
CA ARG A 428 -6.70 -4.63 -3.44
C ARG A 428 -5.20 -4.78 -3.75
N VAL A 429 -4.45 -3.68 -3.80
CA VAL A 429 -3.01 -3.72 -4.12
C VAL A 429 -2.24 -4.52 -3.06
N PHE A 430 -2.40 -4.19 -1.77
CA PHE A 430 -1.75 -4.93 -0.67
C PHE A 430 -2.11 -6.42 -0.67
N LEU A 431 -3.40 -6.76 -0.82
CA LEU A 431 -3.86 -8.15 -0.94
C LEU A 431 -3.30 -8.86 -2.19
N SER A 432 -3.09 -8.15 -3.30
CA SER A 432 -2.61 -8.76 -4.55
C SER A 432 -1.10 -9.07 -4.54
N ILE A 433 -0.31 -8.31 -3.79
CA ILE A 433 1.14 -8.54 -3.62
C ILE A 433 1.38 -9.83 -2.82
N SER A 434 0.58 -10.06 -1.78
CA SER A 434 0.64 -11.24 -0.91
C SER A 434 -0.11 -12.48 -1.43
N GLY A 435 -0.74 -12.39 -2.62
CA GLY A 435 -1.57 -13.48 -3.16
C GLY A 435 -2.87 -13.74 -2.39
N LEU A 436 -3.28 -12.82 -1.51
CA LEU A 436 -4.52 -12.87 -0.72
C LEU A 436 -5.72 -12.27 -1.48
N TRP A 437 -5.51 -11.67 -2.65
CA TRP A 437 -6.59 -11.11 -3.47
C TRP A 437 -7.44 -12.21 -4.11
N LEU A 438 -8.71 -12.25 -3.71
CA LEU A 438 -9.61 -13.38 -3.95
C LEU A 438 -9.98 -13.57 -5.43
N PHE A 439 -9.90 -12.51 -6.24
CA PHE A 439 -10.26 -12.49 -7.66
C PHE A 439 -9.05 -12.45 -8.60
N GLN A 440 -7.85 -12.70 -8.08
CA GLN A 440 -6.62 -12.88 -8.89
C GLN A 440 -6.66 -14.22 -9.64
N SER A 441 -5.86 -14.34 -10.72
CA SER A 441 -5.74 -15.60 -11.47
C SER A 441 -5.28 -16.74 -10.55
N LYS A 442 -5.94 -17.90 -10.66
CA LYS A 442 -5.78 -19.01 -9.70
C LYS A 442 -4.32 -19.42 -9.49
N ASN A 443 -3.55 -19.48 -10.58
CA ASN A 443 -2.14 -19.88 -10.55
C ASN A 443 -1.31 -18.86 -9.77
N VAL A 444 -1.35 -17.57 -10.15
CA VAL A 444 -0.57 -16.50 -9.50
C VAL A 444 -0.97 -16.37 -8.02
N ARG A 445 -2.28 -16.39 -7.72
CA ARG A 445 -2.80 -16.32 -6.35
C ARG A 445 -2.27 -17.47 -5.49
N ASN A 446 -2.37 -18.71 -5.99
CA ASN A 446 -1.90 -19.88 -5.25
C ASN A 446 -0.37 -19.88 -5.10
N SER A 447 0.39 -19.51 -6.14
CA SER A 447 1.85 -19.41 -6.08
C SER A 447 2.32 -18.38 -5.07
N LEU A 448 1.84 -17.14 -5.14
CA LEU A 448 2.22 -16.07 -4.20
C LEU A 448 1.85 -16.44 -2.76
N ARG A 449 0.64 -16.95 -2.53
CA ARG A 449 0.18 -17.38 -1.21
C ARG A 449 1.03 -18.51 -0.62
N THR A 450 1.42 -19.49 -1.44
CA THR A 450 2.31 -20.58 -1.01
C THR A 450 3.72 -20.04 -0.71
N ILE A 451 4.26 -19.13 -1.52
CA ILE A 451 5.56 -18.49 -1.25
C ILE A 451 5.53 -17.73 0.08
N CYS A 452 4.51 -16.90 0.32
CA CYS A 452 4.37 -16.18 1.59
C CYS A 452 4.26 -17.14 2.78
N LEU A 453 3.42 -18.18 2.70
CA LEU A 453 3.31 -19.19 3.77
C LEU A 453 4.62 -19.93 4.04
N LEU A 454 5.35 -20.33 2.99
CA LEU A 454 6.64 -21.02 3.15
C LEU A 454 7.68 -20.11 3.80
N MET A 455 7.72 -18.82 3.43
CA MET A 455 8.63 -17.84 4.06
C MET A 455 8.31 -17.64 5.55
N GLU A 456 7.04 -17.41 5.92
CA GLU A 456 6.65 -17.26 7.34
C GLU A 456 6.91 -18.55 8.13
N ILE A 457 6.55 -19.72 7.60
CA ILE A 457 6.78 -21.01 8.27
C ILE A 457 8.28 -21.32 8.40
N SER A 458 9.12 -20.89 7.46
CA SER A 458 10.57 -21.09 7.51
C SER A 458 11.25 -20.37 8.68
N TYR A 459 10.56 -19.44 9.34
CA TYR A 459 11.09 -18.69 10.48
C TYR A 459 11.00 -19.45 11.82
N TYR A 460 9.94 -20.26 12.01
CA TYR A 460 9.71 -21.03 13.26
C TYR A 460 10.89 -21.89 13.73
N PRO A 461 11.62 -22.63 12.87
CA PRO A 461 12.76 -23.40 13.31
C PRO A 461 13.81 -22.55 14.03
N PHE A 462 14.02 -21.30 13.60
CA PHE A 462 15.00 -20.41 14.22
C PHE A 462 14.50 -19.81 15.55
N GLU A 463 13.19 -19.55 15.69
CA GLU A 463 12.57 -19.19 16.98
C GLU A 463 12.67 -20.33 18.00
N ILE A 464 12.43 -21.58 17.56
CA ILE A 464 12.52 -22.78 18.39
C ILE A 464 13.98 -23.04 18.79
N LEU A 465 14.93 -22.84 17.88
CA LEU A 465 16.37 -22.94 18.18
C LEU A 465 16.81 -21.85 19.18
N LEU A 466 16.36 -20.61 19.02
CA LEU A 466 16.63 -19.53 19.99
C LEU A 466 16.13 -19.89 21.39
N LEU A 467 14.92 -20.44 21.50
CA LEU A 467 14.33 -20.87 22.77
C LEU A 467 15.06 -22.09 23.37
N TYR A 468 15.55 -23.01 22.55
CA TYR A 468 16.25 -24.22 22.99
C TYR A 468 17.71 -23.96 23.41
N ASP A 469 18.45 -23.21 22.60
CA ASP A 469 19.88 -22.94 22.83
C ASP A 469 20.11 -21.92 23.97
N HIS A 470 19.12 -21.06 24.26
CA HIS A 470 19.21 -20.01 25.29
C HIS A 470 18.12 -20.10 26.36
N TRP A 471 17.65 -21.32 26.68
CA TRP A 471 16.60 -21.55 27.68
C TRP A 471 16.92 -20.97 29.07
N ASP A 472 18.21 -20.97 29.44
CA ASP A 472 18.68 -20.47 30.73
C ASP A 472 18.72 -18.92 30.82
N ASP A 473 18.63 -18.19 29.70
CA ASP A 473 18.59 -16.73 29.69
C ASP A 473 17.15 -16.20 29.55
N PRO A 474 16.53 -15.65 30.61
CA PRO A 474 15.21 -15.03 30.50
C PRO A 474 15.19 -13.86 29.51
N GLN A 475 16.32 -13.24 29.18
CA GLN A 475 16.42 -12.21 28.14
C GLN A 475 16.36 -12.73 26.70
N MET A 476 16.62 -14.02 26.46
CA MET A 476 16.36 -14.66 25.18
C MET A 476 14.97 -15.32 25.14
N VAL A 477 14.53 -15.92 26.25
CA VAL A 477 13.23 -16.61 26.34
C VAL A 477 12.05 -15.70 26.00
N PHE A 478 11.84 -14.55 26.68
CA PHE A 478 10.71 -13.68 26.30
C PHE A 478 10.88 -13.07 24.91
N ASP A 479 12.11 -12.98 24.36
CA ASP A 479 12.34 -12.50 22.99
C ASP A 479 11.82 -13.52 21.97
N ALA A 480 12.16 -14.79 22.13
CA ALA A 480 11.55 -15.88 21.35
C ALA A 480 10.02 -15.91 21.51
N CYS A 481 9.49 -15.72 22.73
CA CYS A 481 8.05 -15.78 22.97
C CYS A 481 7.24 -14.68 22.26
N TYR A 482 7.64 -13.41 22.31
CA TYR A 482 6.86 -12.36 21.62
C TYR A 482 6.98 -12.48 20.09
N GLN A 483 8.13 -12.93 19.58
CA GLN A 483 8.35 -13.20 18.16
C GLN A 483 7.40 -14.30 17.66
N PHE A 484 7.35 -15.43 18.35
CA PHE A 484 6.46 -16.55 18.05
C PHE A 484 4.98 -16.12 18.02
N ILE A 485 4.58 -15.19 18.88
CA ILE A 485 3.22 -14.63 18.89
C ILE A 485 2.97 -13.69 17.69
N PHE A 486 3.99 -12.97 17.20
CA PHE A 486 3.87 -12.21 15.95
C PHE A 486 3.78 -13.11 14.70
N THR A 487 4.64 -14.13 14.58
CA THR A 487 4.68 -15.03 13.43
C THR A 487 3.43 -15.91 13.36
N THR A 488 2.94 -16.42 14.50
CA THR A 488 1.60 -17.04 14.58
C THR A 488 0.49 -16.08 14.16
N ALA A 489 0.55 -14.79 14.51
CA ALA A 489 -0.44 -13.80 14.09
C ALA A 489 -0.41 -13.46 12.58
N PHE A 490 0.74 -13.55 11.91
CA PHE A 490 0.83 -13.41 10.45
C PHE A 490 0.26 -14.64 9.73
N ILE A 491 0.67 -15.84 10.15
CA ILE A 491 0.19 -17.11 9.57
C ILE A 491 -1.31 -17.28 9.81
N ALA A 492 -1.82 -16.92 10.98
CA ALA A 492 -3.26 -16.92 11.29
C ALA A 492 -4.09 -16.08 10.31
N ARG A 493 -3.59 -14.91 9.88
CA ARG A 493 -4.26 -14.05 8.89
C ARG A 493 -4.32 -14.70 7.51
N VAL A 494 -3.26 -15.37 7.08
CA VAL A 494 -3.25 -16.11 5.80
C VAL A 494 -4.20 -17.31 5.86
N LEU A 495 -4.13 -18.12 6.91
CA LEU A 495 -5.00 -19.28 7.10
C LEU A 495 -6.48 -18.87 7.19
N HIS A 496 -6.80 -17.76 7.89
CA HIS A 496 -8.14 -17.18 7.91
C HIS A 496 -8.64 -16.84 6.49
N ASN A 497 -7.81 -16.18 5.68
CA ASN A 497 -8.16 -15.80 4.30
C ASN A 497 -8.41 -17.05 3.42
N ILE A 498 -7.64 -18.11 3.62
CA ILE A 498 -7.82 -19.41 2.95
C ILE A 498 -9.15 -20.06 3.37
N TRP A 499 -9.38 -20.25 4.68
CA TRP A 499 -10.55 -20.97 5.19
C TRP A 499 -11.87 -20.21 4.99
N ASN A 500 -11.85 -18.87 4.99
CA ASN A 500 -13.05 -18.06 4.80
C ASN A 500 -13.15 -17.45 3.40
N GLN A 501 -12.36 -17.94 2.43
CA GLN A 501 -12.29 -17.42 1.06
C GLN A 501 -13.69 -17.19 0.44
N ASP A 502 -14.60 -18.15 0.55
CA ASP A 502 -15.95 -18.05 -0.03
C ASP A 502 -16.80 -16.94 0.61
N LYS A 503 -16.74 -16.77 1.94
CA LYS A 503 -17.45 -15.71 2.66
C LYS A 503 -16.85 -14.33 2.34
N LEU A 504 -15.53 -14.23 2.28
CA LEU A 504 -14.84 -13.00 1.92
C LEU A 504 -15.14 -12.58 0.47
N GLN A 505 -15.30 -13.55 -0.45
CA GLN A 505 -15.79 -13.29 -1.82
C GLN A 505 -17.24 -12.79 -1.81
N GLN A 506 -18.13 -13.41 -1.00
CA GLN A 506 -19.51 -12.95 -0.84
C GLN A 506 -19.59 -11.51 -0.32
N LEU A 507 -18.74 -11.12 0.65
CA LEU A 507 -18.66 -9.74 1.13
C LEU A 507 -18.27 -8.76 0.01
N CYS A 508 -17.26 -9.08 -0.82
CA CYS A 508 -16.83 -8.22 -1.93
C CYS A 508 -17.95 -8.03 -2.97
N ILE A 509 -18.65 -9.12 -3.33
CA ILE A 509 -19.77 -9.10 -4.27
C ILE A 509 -20.98 -8.34 -3.69
N ALA A 510 -21.24 -8.49 -2.39
CA ALA A 510 -22.29 -7.74 -1.70
C ALA A 510 -21.99 -6.24 -1.67
N ILE A 511 -20.73 -5.83 -1.42
CA ILE A 511 -20.32 -4.42 -1.49
C ILE A 511 -20.63 -3.82 -2.86
N ASP A 512 -20.23 -4.50 -3.95
CA ASP A 512 -20.46 -4.01 -5.32
C ASP A 512 -21.95 -3.87 -5.63
N LYS A 513 -22.74 -4.91 -5.31
CA LYS A 513 -24.20 -4.92 -5.45
C LYS A 513 -24.90 -3.85 -4.60
N HIS A 514 -24.34 -3.48 -3.45
CA HIS A 514 -24.93 -2.42 -2.61
C HIS A 514 -24.80 -1.03 -3.26
N TRP A 515 -23.75 -0.77 -4.04
CA TRP A 515 -23.65 0.47 -4.81
C TRP A 515 -24.74 0.61 -5.87
N ASP A 516 -25.21 -0.50 -6.45
CA ASP A 516 -26.32 -0.50 -7.42
C ASP A 516 -27.71 -0.40 -6.75
N ILE A 517 -27.82 -0.73 -5.45
CA ILE A 517 -29.08 -0.70 -4.68
C ILE A 517 -29.29 0.64 -3.97
N PHE A 518 -28.22 1.29 -3.52
CA PHE A 518 -28.26 2.54 -2.75
C PHE A 518 -28.04 3.75 -3.68
N THR A 519 -29.04 4.03 -4.51
CA THR A 519 -28.94 4.99 -5.63
C THR A 519 -29.32 6.44 -5.29
N ASN A 520 -29.91 6.71 -4.12
CA ASN A 520 -30.30 8.09 -3.77
C ASN A 520 -29.07 8.95 -3.44
N ASP A 521 -29.05 10.22 -3.88
CA ASP A 521 -27.90 11.12 -3.72
C ASP A 521 -27.37 11.25 -2.28
N VAL A 522 -28.27 11.20 -1.29
CA VAL A 522 -27.93 11.26 0.14
C VAL A 522 -27.25 9.97 0.59
N GLU A 523 -27.70 8.81 0.11
CA GLU A 523 -27.12 7.50 0.42
C GLU A 523 -25.74 7.36 -0.21
N VAL A 524 -25.63 7.69 -1.51
CA VAL A 524 -24.37 7.70 -2.26
C VAL A 524 -23.34 8.63 -1.61
N ARG A 525 -23.78 9.78 -1.07
CA ARG A 525 -22.91 10.71 -0.32
C ARG A 525 -22.39 10.08 0.96
N ILE A 526 -23.29 9.54 1.80
CA ILE A 526 -22.93 8.86 3.05
C ILE A 526 -21.96 7.71 2.78
N MET A 527 -22.26 6.84 1.81
CA MET A 527 -21.38 5.71 1.45
C MET A 527 -20.00 6.19 0.98
N LYS A 528 -19.92 7.28 0.21
CA LYS A 528 -18.63 7.90 -0.18
C LYS A 528 -17.87 8.46 1.01
N ASP A 529 -18.53 9.05 2.00
CA ASP A 529 -17.86 9.59 3.19
C ASP A 529 -17.21 8.46 4.02
N TYR A 530 -17.89 7.31 4.17
CA TYR A 530 -17.32 6.12 4.82
C TYR A 530 -16.21 5.43 3.99
N VAL A 531 -16.33 5.39 2.65
CA VAL A 531 -15.21 4.98 1.78
C VAL A 531 -14.01 5.89 1.97
N MET A 532 -14.21 7.21 2.01
CA MET A 532 -13.14 8.18 2.21
C MET A 532 -12.47 8.00 3.57
N LEU A 533 -13.24 7.70 4.62
CA LEU A 533 -12.72 7.33 5.94
C LEU A 533 -11.87 6.05 5.87
N SER A 534 -12.40 4.96 5.30
CA SER A 534 -11.69 3.69 5.12
C SER A 534 -10.39 3.84 4.33
N ARG A 535 -10.42 4.64 3.27
CA ARG A 535 -9.28 4.86 2.37
C ARG A 535 -8.20 5.71 3.04
N ARG A 536 -8.59 6.73 3.81
CA ARG A 536 -7.66 7.50 4.68
C ARG A 536 -7.06 6.61 5.76
N PHE A 537 -7.87 5.77 6.41
CA PHE A 537 -7.40 4.81 7.42
C PHE A 537 -6.34 3.87 6.83
N THR A 538 -6.61 3.23 5.70
CA THR A 538 -5.66 2.34 4.99
C THR A 538 -4.32 3.03 4.71
N ILE A 539 -4.34 4.28 4.24
CA ILE A 539 -3.13 5.06 3.99
C ILE A 539 -2.40 5.34 5.31
N VAL A 540 -3.06 5.89 6.33
CA VAL A 540 -2.41 6.22 7.61
C VAL A 540 -1.84 4.98 8.30
N PHE A 541 -2.59 3.87 8.31
CA PHE A 541 -2.19 2.60 8.92
C PHE A 541 -0.99 1.98 8.22
N SER A 542 -1.04 1.83 6.88
CA SER A 542 0.12 1.32 6.12
C SER A 542 1.34 2.22 6.27
N MET A 543 1.18 3.55 6.28
CA MET A 543 2.29 4.47 6.50
C MET A 543 2.89 4.38 7.91
N LEU A 544 2.10 4.09 8.94
CA LEU A 544 2.58 3.88 10.31
C LEU A 544 3.38 2.57 10.39
N LEU A 545 2.88 1.48 9.80
CA LEU A 545 3.59 0.20 9.79
C LEU A 545 4.85 0.20 8.90
N PHE A 546 4.88 0.90 7.77
CA PHE A 546 6.15 1.06 7.04
C PHE A 546 7.17 1.93 7.78
N PHE A 547 6.71 2.86 8.64
CA PHE A 547 7.60 3.62 9.52
C PHE A 547 8.14 2.76 10.68
N THR A 548 7.40 1.76 11.19
CA THR A 548 7.97 0.77 12.12
C THR A 548 9.09 0.00 11.42
N VAL A 549 8.84 -0.56 10.22
CA VAL A 549 9.86 -1.30 9.44
C VAL A 549 11.14 -0.48 9.27
N LEU A 550 11.04 0.81 8.95
CA LEU A 550 12.22 1.67 8.80
C LEU A 550 13.09 1.71 10.08
N ILE A 551 12.47 1.84 11.26
CA ILE A 551 13.19 1.80 12.54
C ILE A 551 13.81 0.42 12.79
N PHE A 552 13.08 -0.66 12.47
CA PHE A 552 13.59 -2.03 12.59
C PHE A 552 14.76 -2.33 11.64
N VAL A 553 14.78 -1.72 10.46
CA VAL A 553 15.85 -1.87 9.46
C VAL A 553 17.08 -1.01 9.81
N THR A 554 16.90 0.17 10.42
CA THR A 554 18.04 1.04 10.78
C THR A 554 18.82 0.53 11.99
N ILE A 555 18.15 -0.06 13.00
CA ILE A 555 18.78 -0.55 14.24
C ILE A 555 20.00 -1.48 14.00
N PRO A 556 19.93 -2.53 13.14
CA PRO A 556 21.04 -3.44 12.88
C PRO A 556 22.13 -2.84 11.99
N LEU A 557 21.79 -1.83 11.19
CA LEU A 557 22.74 -1.13 10.33
C LEU A 557 23.62 -0.16 11.13
N ILE A 558 23.16 0.34 12.28
CA ILE A 558 23.94 1.25 13.14
C ILE A 558 25.30 0.62 13.52
N PRO A 559 25.43 -0.59 14.09
CA PRO A 559 26.74 -1.19 14.37
C PRO A 559 27.65 -1.38 13.14
N VAL A 560 27.08 -1.64 11.96
CA VAL A 560 27.85 -1.82 10.71
C VAL A 560 28.40 -0.49 10.22
N LEU A 561 27.56 0.55 10.20
CA LEU A 561 27.98 1.92 9.92
C LEU A 561 29.01 2.40 10.95
N LEU A 562 28.81 2.05 12.23
CA LEU A 562 29.76 2.40 13.28
C LEU A 562 31.10 1.67 13.14
N ASP A 563 31.17 0.45 12.61
CA ASP A 563 32.45 -0.24 12.39
C ASP A 563 33.21 0.30 11.17
N THR A 564 32.52 0.70 10.10
CA THR A 564 33.16 1.35 8.95
C THR A 564 33.60 2.78 9.25
N VAL A 565 32.88 3.47 10.14
CA VAL A 565 33.11 4.88 10.48
C VAL A 565 33.94 5.06 11.76
N LEU A 566 33.90 4.12 12.69
CA LEU A 566 34.69 4.08 13.92
C LEU A 566 35.16 2.64 14.17
N PRO A 567 36.19 2.16 13.49
CA PRO A 567 36.75 0.84 13.77
C PRO A 567 37.28 0.80 15.21
N LEU A 568 36.81 -0.19 15.96
CA LEU A 568 37.40 -0.59 17.25
C LEU A 568 38.39 -1.74 16.97
N ASN A 569 39.34 -1.97 17.88
CA ASN A 569 40.28 -3.12 17.78
C ASN A 569 39.56 -4.48 17.65
N GLU A 570 38.34 -4.57 18.16
CA GLU A 570 37.39 -5.65 17.91
C GLU A 570 36.11 -5.07 17.29
N SER A 571 35.58 -5.70 16.24
CA SER A 571 34.32 -5.28 15.61
C SER A 571 33.16 -5.29 16.61
N ARG A 572 32.27 -4.29 16.56
CA ARG A 572 31.12 -4.23 17.47
C ARG A 572 30.25 -5.48 17.34
N PRO A 573 29.64 -5.95 18.45
CA PRO A 573 28.67 -7.03 18.38
C PRO A 573 27.55 -6.65 17.41
N ARG A 574 27.27 -7.55 16.46
CA ARG A 574 26.17 -7.39 15.51
C ARG A 574 24.84 -7.59 16.25
N VAL A 575 24.06 -6.53 16.39
CA VAL A 575 22.75 -6.54 17.04
C VAL A 575 21.67 -6.71 15.97
N PHE A 576 20.80 -7.71 16.10
CA PHE A 576 19.60 -7.80 15.28
C PHE A 576 18.43 -7.07 15.93
N ALA A 577 17.53 -6.49 15.13
CA ALA A 577 16.36 -5.79 15.67
C ALA A 577 15.29 -6.78 16.17
N ILE A 578 15.35 -8.01 15.65
CA ILE A 578 14.64 -9.20 16.12
C ILE A 578 15.73 -10.25 16.31
N GLU A 579 15.94 -10.75 17.53
CA GLU A 579 17.02 -11.69 17.83
C GLU A 579 16.67 -13.07 17.26
N VAL A 580 17.61 -13.72 16.56
CA VAL A 580 17.37 -15.00 15.88
C VAL A 580 18.63 -15.86 15.94
N GLU A 581 18.47 -17.15 16.27
CA GLU A 581 19.59 -18.09 16.33
C GLU A 581 19.62 -18.99 15.08
N PHE A 582 20.66 -18.83 14.27
CA PHE A 582 20.87 -19.61 13.04
C PHE A 582 21.91 -20.72 13.22
N ARG A 583 22.57 -20.83 14.39
CA ARG A 583 23.72 -21.73 14.64
C ARG A 583 24.88 -21.54 13.65
N VAL A 584 24.98 -20.35 13.09
CA VAL A 584 26.03 -19.90 12.16
C VAL A 584 26.63 -18.62 12.74
N ASN A 585 27.94 -18.41 12.56
CA ASN A 585 28.65 -17.28 13.15
C ASN A 585 28.03 -15.93 12.73
N LYS A 586 27.37 -15.25 13.68
CA LYS A 586 26.57 -14.03 13.43
C LYS A 586 27.37 -12.93 12.71
N ASN A 587 28.68 -12.86 12.95
CA ASN A 587 29.56 -11.85 12.36
C ASN A 587 29.94 -12.13 10.90
N ASP A 588 30.07 -13.40 10.49
CA ASP A 588 30.46 -13.77 9.11
C ASP A 588 29.29 -13.71 8.13
N TYR A 589 28.07 -14.02 8.59
CA TYR A 589 26.88 -14.16 7.75
C TYR A 589 25.82 -13.07 7.97
N PHE A 590 26.16 -12.01 8.72
CA PHE A 590 25.27 -10.93 9.15
C PHE A 590 24.35 -10.39 8.03
N LEU A 591 24.90 -10.03 6.87
CA LEU A 591 24.14 -9.44 5.77
C LEU A 591 23.07 -10.38 5.21
N ILE A 592 23.37 -11.68 5.12
CA ILE A 592 22.44 -12.68 4.58
C ILE A 592 21.29 -12.91 5.58
N MET A 593 21.63 -13.05 6.87
CA MET A 593 20.65 -13.17 7.95
C MET A 593 19.75 -11.92 8.03
N PHE A 594 20.34 -10.72 7.98
CA PHE A 594 19.61 -9.44 7.98
C PHE A 594 18.67 -9.28 6.79
N CYS A 595 19.11 -9.63 5.58
CA CYS A 595 18.26 -9.59 4.39
C CYS A 595 17.08 -10.57 4.52
N TYR A 596 17.33 -11.80 4.98
CA TYR A 596 16.27 -12.80 5.18
C TYR A 596 15.24 -12.35 6.24
N THR A 597 15.68 -11.94 7.43
CA THR A 597 14.77 -11.49 8.50
C THR A 597 13.98 -10.25 8.08
N THR A 598 14.61 -9.30 7.38
CA THR A 598 13.94 -8.11 6.84
C THR A 598 12.85 -8.47 5.82
N VAL A 599 13.13 -9.43 4.92
CA VAL A 599 12.15 -9.90 3.92
C VAL A 599 10.95 -10.57 4.58
N VAL A 600 11.16 -11.43 5.60
CA VAL A 600 10.08 -12.07 6.36
C VAL A 600 9.20 -11.01 7.03
N VAL A 601 9.80 -10.07 7.77
CA VAL A 601 9.05 -8.98 8.45
C VAL A 601 8.24 -8.13 7.46
N ILE A 602 8.78 -7.82 6.28
CA ILE A 602 8.06 -7.06 5.24
C ILE A 602 6.87 -7.87 4.69
N ILE A 603 7.02 -9.18 4.50
CA ILE A 603 5.93 -10.06 4.03
C ILE A 603 4.81 -10.12 5.08
N GLY A 604 5.14 -10.44 6.34
CA GLY A 604 4.18 -10.53 7.44
C GLY A 604 3.40 -9.23 7.67
N LEU A 605 4.07 -8.08 7.62
CA LEU A 605 3.41 -6.77 7.76
C LEU A 605 2.54 -6.42 6.56
N ASN A 606 2.92 -6.80 5.33
CA ASN A 606 2.08 -6.59 4.14
C ASN A 606 0.81 -7.46 4.19
N ILE A 607 0.92 -8.69 4.70
CA ILE A 607 -0.21 -9.58 5.02
C ILE A 607 -1.13 -8.92 6.07
N SER A 608 -0.55 -8.38 7.15
CA SER A 608 -1.29 -7.65 8.19
C SER A 608 -2.04 -6.45 7.62
N ILE A 609 -1.35 -5.56 6.92
CA ILE A 609 -1.96 -4.39 6.24
C ILE A 609 -3.11 -4.85 5.34
N GLY A 610 -2.90 -5.86 4.48
CA GLY A 610 -3.91 -6.33 3.55
C GLY A 610 -5.18 -6.85 4.24
N VAL A 611 -5.05 -7.67 5.28
CA VAL A 611 -6.19 -8.28 5.98
C VAL A 611 -6.87 -7.29 6.93
N ASP A 612 -6.12 -6.54 7.72
CA ASP A 612 -6.65 -5.66 8.76
C ASP A 612 -7.33 -4.42 8.13
N THR A 613 -6.78 -3.88 7.03
CA THR A 613 -7.44 -2.79 6.29
C THR A 613 -8.66 -3.25 5.50
N MET A 614 -8.70 -4.51 5.04
CA MET A 614 -9.89 -5.10 4.42
C MET A 614 -11.00 -5.36 5.45
N HIS A 615 -10.66 -5.81 6.66
CA HIS A 615 -11.60 -5.89 7.76
C HIS A 615 -12.21 -4.51 8.05
N PHE A 616 -11.37 -3.47 8.25
CA PHE A 616 -11.85 -2.11 8.49
C PHE A 616 -12.72 -1.55 7.35
N ALA A 617 -12.38 -1.86 6.09
CA ALA A 617 -13.17 -1.46 4.93
C ALA A 617 -14.57 -2.09 4.91
N CYS A 618 -14.67 -3.38 5.23
CA CYS A 618 -15.97 -4.05 5.37
C CYS A 618 -16.78 -3.50 6.55
N THR A 619 -16.15 -3.22 7.71
CA THR A 619 -16.86 -2.61 8.85
C THR A 619 -17.34 -1.21 8.52
N ALA A 620 -16.51 -0.38 7.88
CA ALA A 620 -16.89 0.97 7.44
C ALA A 620 -18.02 0.94 6.39
N HIS A 621 -18.02 -0.03 5.48
CA HIS A 621 -19.14 -0.23 4.54
C HIS A 621 -20.42 -0.58 5.30
N ALA A 622 -20.37 -1.51 6.26
CA ALA A 622 -21.53 -1.87 7.08
C ALA A 622 -22.09 -0.67 7.87
N CYS A 623 -21.23 0.14 8.50
CA CYS A 623 -21.61 1.41 9.13
C CYS A 623 -22.34 2.33 8.15
N SER A 624 -21.83 2.46 6.92
CA SER A 624 -22.42 3.32 5.89
C SER A 624 -23.83 2.88 5.47
N LEU A 625 -24.10 1.57 5.44
CA LEU A 625 -25.43 1.04 5.13
C LEU A 625 -26.43 1.40 6.23
N PHE A 626 -26.05 1.27 7.50
CA PHE A 626 -26.90 1.68 8.62
C PHE A 626 -27.11 3.20 8.67
N ALA A 627 -26.07 4.00 8.49
CA ALA A 627 -26.18 5.46 8.41
C ALA A 627 -27.09 5.92 7.26
N ALA A 628 -26.97 5.30 6.08
CA ALA A 628 -27.83 5.56 4.92
C ALA A 628 -29.29 5.16 5.15
N VAL A 629 -29.55 4.04 5.85
CA VAL A 629 -30.90 3.61 6.27
C VAL A 629 -31.47 4.55 7.32
N SER A 630 -30.68 4.93 8.33
CA SER A 630 -31.08 5.84 9.40
C SER A 630 -31.50 7.20 8.83
N LYS A 631 -30.73 7.76 7.89
CA LYS A 631 -31.09 9.02 7.22
C LYS A 631 -32.30 8.88 6.28
N GLN A 632 -32.51 7.73 5.64
CA GLN A 632 -33.75 7.47 4.88
C GLN A 632 -34.98 7.48 5.81
N ILE A 633 -34.90 6.83 6.98
CA ILE A 633 -35.99 6.81 7.96
C ILE A 633 -36.35 8.24 8.37
N GLU A 634 -35.37 9.06 8.75
CA GLU A 634 -35.55 10.47 9.10
C GLU A 634 -36.20 11.30 7.96
N ASN A 635 -35.76 11.08 6.71
CA ASN A 635 -36.32 11.75 5.53
C ASN A 635 -37.78 11.31 5.25
N ILE A 636 -38.13 10.04 5.46
CA ILE A 636 -39.50 9.53 5.27
C ILE A 636 -40.43 10.08 6.37
N ILE A 637 -39.95 10.12 7.62
CA ILE A 637 -40.66 10.71 8.77
C ILE A 637 -40.97 12.20 8.52
N SER A 638 -39.98 12.98 8.09
CA SER A 638 -40.14 14.42 7.85
C SER A 638 -41.02 14.74 6.64
N LYS A 639 -40.98 13.93 5.56
CA LYS A 639 -41.97 13.99 4.47
C LYS A 639 -43.40 13.76 4.97
N ALA A 640 -43.61 12.75 5.82
CA ALA A 640 -44.93 12.46 6.40
C ALA A 640 -45.44 13.62 7.27
N TYR A 641 -44.56 14.29 8.02
CA TYR A 641 -44.89 15.49 8.79
C TYR A 641 -45.31 16.68 7.90
N ASN A 642 -44.50 17.03 6.91
CA ASN A 642 -44.74 18.23 6.08
C ASN A 642 -46.06 18.13 5.31
N ASN A 643 -46.39 16.95 4.79
CA ASN A 643 -47.67 16.70 4.10
C ASN A 643 -48.88 16.94 5.02
N ASN A 644 -48.78 16.63 6.31
CA ASN A 644 -49.82 16.89 7.33
C ASN A 644 -49.93 18.37 7.73
N LYS A 645 -48.94 19.20 7.39
CA LYS A 645 -48.94 20.64 7.67
C LYS A 645 -49.56 21.43 6.51
N VAL A 646 -49.29 21.01 5.27
CA VAL A 646 -49.90 21.60 4.06
C VAL A 646 -51.43 21.39 4.04
N SER A 647 -51.93 20.23 4.49
CA SER A 647 -53.39 19.99 4.52
C SER A 647 -54.16 20.83 5.56
N LYS A 648 -53.48 21.56 6.45
CA LYS A 648 -54.12 22.41 7.48
C LYS A 648 -54.41 23.85 7.03
N CYS A 649 -53.95 24.27 5.85
CA CYS A 649 -54.34 25.57 5.27
C CYS A 649 -55.62 25.50 4.41
N GLY A 650 -56.21 24.31 4.24
CA GLY A 650 -57.55 24.12 3.69
C GLY A 650 -58.60 23.95 4.80
N HIS A 651 -59.87 24.25 4.50
CA HIS A 651 -60.98 24.23 5.46
C HIS A 651 -61.18 22.90 6.20
N HIS A 652 -61.83 22.97 7.37
CA HIS A 652 -62.24 21.86 8.22
C HIS A 652 -63.07 20.79 7.47
N VAL A 653 -62.39 19.76 6.95
CA VAL A 653 -62.98 18.46 6.58
C VAL A 653 -62.01 17.36 7.04
N ASN A 654 -62.57 16.21 7.40
CA ASN A 654 -61.95 15.06 8.06
C ASN A 654 -60.48 14.76 7.70
N MET A 655 -59.69 14.50 8.75
CA MET A 655 -58.24 14.25 8.68
C MET A 655 -57.91 12.86 8.13
N GLU A 656 -58.16 12.64 6.85
CA GLU A 656 -57.59 11.50 6.11
C GLU A 656 -56.33 11.93 5.35
N LEU A 657 -55.24 11.18 5.55
CA LEU A 657 -54.04 11.31 4.74
C LEU A 657 -54.43 11.01 3.30
N ASN A 658 -54.17 11.94 2.37
CA ASN A 658 -54.55 11.76 0.96
C ASN A 658 -54.03 10.39 0.45
N PRO A 659 -54.88 9.41 0.12
CA PRO A 659 -54.52 7.98 0.14
C PRO A 659 -53.45 7.58 -0.89
N PHE A 660 -53.19 8.45 -1.87
CA PHE A 660 -52.08 8.33 -2.81
C PHE A 660 -50.72 8.60 -2.12
N ASN A 661 -50.62 9.64 -1.29
CA ASN A 661 -49.39 9.98 -0.56
C ASN A 661 -49.06 8.95 0.53
N GLU A 662 -50.06 8.37 1.20
CA GLU A 662 -49.82 7.28 2.16
C GLU A 662 -49.20 6.07 1.45
N ARG A 663 -49.72 5.68 0.26
CA ARG A 663 -49.18 4.57 -0.53
C ARG A 663 -47.74 4.82 -0.97
N ILE A 664 -47.36 6.06 -1.28
CA ILE A 664 -45.97 6.42 -1.62
C ILE A 664 -45.06 6.28 -0.39
N ILE A 665 -45.41 6.91 0.74
CA ILE A 665 -44.65 6.83 2.00
C ILE A 665 -44.48 5.37 2.45
N TYR A 666 -45.53 4.57 2.37
CA TYR A 666 -45.50 3.14 2.71
C TYR A 666 -44.57 2.33 1.79
N ARG A 667 -44.52 2.63 0.48
CA ARG A 667 -43.60 2.00 -0.48
C ARG A 667 -42.14 2.43 -0.25
N GLU A 668 -41.89 3.70 0.04
CA GLU A 668 -40.56 4.20 0.43
C GLU A 668 -40.08 3.49 1.71
N TYR A 669 -40.95 3.36 2.73
CA TYR A 669 -40.63 2.69 3.98
C TYR A 669 -40.33 1.19 3.78
N ILE A 670 -41.12 0.46 3.00
CA ILE A 670 -40.82 -0.95 2.65
C ILE A 670 -39.47 -1.09 1.95
N THR A 671 -39.12 -0.14 1.07
CA THR A 671 -37.81 -0.15 0.38
C THR A 671 -36.67 0.09 1.38
N CYS A 672 -36.86 1.00 2.33
CA CYS A 672 -35.93 1.25 3.42
C CYS A 672 -35.75 0.01 4.32
N LEU A 673 -36.82 -0.71 4.66
CA LEU A 673 -36.75 -1.96 5.43
C LEU A 673 -35.98 -3.06 4.69
N LYS A 674 -36.14 -3.19 3.37
CA LYS A 674 -35.34 -4.12 2.56
C LYS A 674 -33.86 -3.77 2.57
N LYS A 675 -33.51 -2.48 2.50
CA LYS A 675 -32.13 -1.99 2.65
C LYS A 675 -31.57 -2.27 4.06
N HIS A 676 -32.38 -2.12 5.11
CA HIS A 676 -32.00 -2.50 6.47
C HIS A 676 -31.72 -4.00 6.59
N GLN A 677 -32.57 -4.86 6.00
CA GLN A 677 -32.36 -6.31 5.97
C GLN A 677 -31.04 -6.69 5.27
N LEU A 678 -30.69 -6.06 4.15
CA LEU A 678 -29.41 -6.27 3.46
C LEU A 678 -28.22 -5.85 4.33
N ALA A 679 -28.33 -4.75 5.09
CA ALA A 679 -27.28 -4.34 6.04
C ALA A 679 -27.09 -5.37 7.17
N LEU A 680 -28.19 -5.92 7.70
CA LEU A 680 -28.14 -7.00 8.71
C LEU A 680 -27.51 -8.29 8.15
N GLU A 681 -27.90 -8.70 6.93
CA GLU A 681 -27.32 -9.87 6.26
C GLU A 681 -25.82 -9.71 6.05
N PHE A 682 -25.38 -8.53 5.60
CA PHE A 682 -23.97 -8.19 5.41
C PHE A 682 -23.17 -8.29 6.71
N VAL A 683 -23.69 -7.75 7.83
CA VAL A 683 -23.02 -7.85 9.14
C VAL A 683 -22.94 -9.30 9.63
N ASN A 684 -23.97 -10.12 9.42
CA ASN A 684 -23.92 -11.54 9.79
C ASN A 684 -22.84 -12.31 9.02
N ILE A 685 -22.66 -12.01 7.71
CA ILE A 685 -21.56 -12.60 6.91
C ILE A 685 -20.21 -12.08 7.40
N LEU A 686 -20.11 -10.80 7.77
CA LEU A 686 -18.90 -10.17 8.27
C LEU A 686 -18.45 -10.77 9.63
N GLU A 687 -19.36 -10.83 10.61
CA GLU A 687 -19.13 -11.44 11.91
C GLU A 687 -18.73 -12.92 11.77
N SER A 688 -19.53 -13.72 11.04
CA SER A 688 -19.26 -15.15 10.86
C SER A 688 -18.00 -15.46 10.03
N SER A 689 -17.45 -14.47 9.32
CA SER A 689 -16.13 -14.57 8.69
C SER A 689 -15.00 -14.34 9.70
N PHE A 690 -15.05 -13.23 10.44
CA PHE A 690 -13.93 -12.77 11.25
C PHE A 690 -13.92 -13.28 12.70
N GLN A 691 -15.04 -13.79 13.23
CA GLN A 691 -15.19 -14.21 14.65
C GLN A 691 -14.02 -15.04 15.21
N GLY A 692 -13.50 -16.00 14.44
CA GLY A 692 -12.40 -16.88 14.88
C GLY A 692 -11.05 -16.18 14.85
N LEU A 693 -10.76 -15.41 13.80
CA LEU A 693 -9.54 -14.62 13.70
C LEU A 693 -9.50 -13.54 14.78
N SER A 694 -10.62 -12.85 15.02
CA SER A 694 -10.71 -11.81 16.06
C SER A 694 -10.47 -12.35 17.47
N LEU A 695 -10.92 -13.57 17.79
CA LEU A 695 -10.63 -14.21 19.08
C LEU A 695 -9.14 -14.53 19.21
N LEU A 696 -8.57 -15.16 18.18
CA LEU A 696 -7.16 -15.55 18.16
C LEU A 696 -6.25 -14.31 18.27
N LEU A 697 -6.48 -13.28 17.45
CA LEU A 697 -5.72 -12.03 17.51
C LEU A 697 -5.85 -11.34 18.87
N LEU A 698 -7.03 -11.33 19.50
CA LEU A 698 -7.21 -10.71 20.82
C LEU A 698 -6.42 -11.42 21.93
N LEU A 699 -6.34 -12.76 21.87
CA LEU A 699 -5.50 -13.56 22.78
C LEU A 699 -4.00 -13.34 22.52
N LEU A 700 -3.58 -13.34 21.25
CA LEU A 700 -2.18 -13.11 20.86
C LEU A 700 -1.73 -11.71 21.27
N ILE A 701 -2.53 -10.66 20.99
CA ILE A 701 -2.23 -9.27 21.38
C ILE A 701 -2.16 -9.12 22.91
N LEU A 702 -3.05 -9.76 23.67
CA LEU A 702 -3.00 -9.74 25.14
C LEU A 702 -1.69 -10.32 25.68
N GLY A 703 -1.26 -11.47 25.16
CA GLY A 703 0.03 -12.07 25.50
C GLY A 703 1.20 -11.15 25.14
N ASN A 704 1.20 -10.64 23.91
CA ASN A 704 2.27 -9.79 23.38
C ASN A 704 2.45 -8.46 24.14
N ILE A 705 1.36 -7.76 24.48
CA ILE A 705 1.40 -6.54 25.30
C ILE A 705 2.02 -6.84 26.68
N SER A 706 1.68 -7.99 27.28
CA SER A 706 2.20 -8.41 28.59
C SER A 706 3.70 -8.71 28.53
N LEU A 707 4.16 -9.46 27.52
CA LEU A 707 5.56 -9.84 27.33
C LEU A 707 6.45 -8.64 26.98
N ILE A 708 6.01 -7.76 26.08
CA ILE A 708 6.76 -6.54 25.73
C ILE A 708 6.80 -5.56 26.91
N GLY A 709 5.74 -5.47 27.71
CA GLY A 709 5.75 -4.69 28.96
C GLY A 709 6.87 -5.12 29.90
N VAL A 710 7.05 -6.43 30.10
CA VAL A 710 8.15 -7.00 30.89
C VAL A 710 9.51 -6.65 30.27
N ARG A 711 9.65 -6.76 28.94
CA ARG A 711 10.89 -6.39 28.24
C ARG A 711 11.30 -4.92 28.43
N ILE A 712 10.33 -4.00 28.44
CA ILE A 712 10.61 -2.58 28.66
C ILE A 712 11.29 -2.35 30.02
N LEU A 713 10.94 -3.11 31.07
CA LEU A 713 11.55 -2.98 32.40
C LEU A 713 13.02 -3.44 32.44
N TYR A 714 13.33 -4.59 31.85
CA TYR A 714 14.71 -5.12 31.82
C TYR A 714 15.68 -4.20 31.09
N VAL A 715 15.17 -3.36 30.19
CA VAL A 715 15.95 -2.64 29.19
C VAL A 715 15.88 -1.11 29.39
N LEU A 716 15.38 -0.64 30.54
CA LEU A 716 15.29 0.78 30.92
C LEU A 716 16.62 1.54 30.77
N ASN A 717 17.74 0.88 31.05
CA ASN A 717 19.09 1.50 30.99
C ASN A 717 19.69 1.53 29.56
N GLN A 718 19.04 0.93 28.56
CA GLN A 718 19.54 0.85 27.18
C GLN A 718 18.63 1.62 26.22
N MET A 719 18.90 2.92 26.04
CA MET A 719 18.06 3.85 25.27
C MET A 719 17.61 3.33 23.89
N GLN A 720 18.49 2.69 23.12
CA GLN A 720 18.17 2.20 21.78
C GLN A 720 17.10 1.10 21.78
N GLN A 721 17.22 0.12 22.68
CA GLN A 721 16.27 -0.99 22.81
C GLN A 721 14.98 -0.54 23.53
N LEU A 722 15.08 0.39 24.49
CA LEU A 722 13.92 1.03 25.12
C LEU A 722 13.01 1.67 24.05
N ILE A 723 13.58 2.49 23.15
CA ILE A 723 12.83 3.12 22.04
C ILE A 723 12.15 2.06 21.15
N LYS A 724 12.86 0.98 20.78
CA LYS A 724 12.33 -0.14 19.98
C LYS A 724 11.09 -0.76 20.64
N PHE A 725 11.21 -1.19 21.90
CA PHE A 725 10.13 -1.90 22.60
C PHE A 725 8.96 -0.98 22.94
N THR A 726 9.20 0.29 23.32
CA THR A 726 8.13 1.28 23.48
C THR A 726 7.36 1.48 22.17
N PHE A 727 8.04 1.54 21.02
CA PHE A 727 7.36 1.72 19.75
C PHE A 727 6.50 0.49 19.37
N MET A 728 7.02 -0.74 19.55
CA MET A 728 6.23 -1.97 19.40
C MET A 728 4.98 -1.98 20.29
N PHE A 729 5.13 -1.62 21.57
CA PHE A 729 4.04 -1.56 22.53
C PHE A 729 2.95 -0.56 22.09
N THR A 730 3.34 0.64 21.63
CA THR A 730 2.37 1.61 21.09
C THR A 730 1.68 1.14 19.82
N ALA A 731 2.38 0.42 18.93
CA ALA A 731 1.78 -0.15 17.72
C ALA A 731 0.73 -1.21 18.05
N MET A 732 1.00 -2.12 18.99
CA MET A 732 0.02 -3.13 19.45
C MET A 732 -1.23 -2.50 20.07
N LEU A 733 -1.07 -1.43 20.86
CA LEU A 733 -2.21 -0.70 21.42
C LEU A 733 -3.05 -0.03 20.33
N ILE A 734 -2.42 0.49 19.28
CA ILE A 734 -3.12 1.04 18.11
C ILE A 734 -3.86 -0.07 17.36
N ASP A 735 -3.24 -1.22 17.10
CA ASP A 735 -3.90 -2.37 16.45
C ASP A 735 -5.13 -2.85 17.22
N LEU A 736 -5.01 -3.01 18.54
CA LEU A 736 -6.12 -3.38 19.42
C LEU A 736 -7.23 -2.32 19.41
N MET A 737 -6.85 -1.03 19.49
CA MET A 737 -7.78 0.10 19.42
C MET A 737 -8.59 0.07 18.13
N ILE A 738 -7.94 -0.18 16.98
CA ILE A 738 -8.58 -0.24 15.66
C ILE A 738 -9.66 -1.33 15.61
N ILE A 739 -9.33 -2.54 16.06
CA ILE A 739 -10.26 -3.69 16.07
C ILE A 739 -11.47 -3.41 16.97
N CYS A 740 -11.23 -2.87 18.17
CA CYS A 740 -12.31 -2.59 19.14
C CYS A 740 -13.15 -1.37 18.76
N TYR A 741 -12.54 -0.32 18.20
CA TYR A 741 -13.23 0.88 17.74
C TYR A 741 -14.10 0.62 16.50
N SER A 742 -13.65 -0.21 15.55
CA SER A 742 -14.47 -0.56 14.38
C SER A 742 -15.73 -1.34 14.76
N GLY A 743 -15.62 -2.24 15.75
CA GLY A 743 -16.76 -2.94 16.35
C GLY A 743 -17.72 -2.00 17.09
N GLN A 744 -17.19 -1.11 17.94
CA GLN A 744 -18.00 -0.10 18.64
C GLN A 744 -18.77 0.79 17.65
N ARG A 745 -18.07 1.31 16.63
CA ARG A 745 -18.66 2.17 15.60
C ARG A 745 -19.84 1.49 14.89
N LEU A 746 -19.71 0.20 14.60
CA LEU A 746 -20.80 -0.56 13.97
C LEU A 746 -22.03 -0.68 14.88
N MET A 747 -21.82 -0.89 16.18
CA MET A 747 -22.90 -0.92 17.17
C MET A 747 -23.62 0.44 17.22
N ASP A 748 -22.87 1.54 17.35
CA ASP A 748 -23.41 2.90 17.45
C ASP A 748 -24.28 3.27 16.22
N GLU A 749 -23.77 3.05 15.01
CA GLU A 749 -24.50 3.36 13.76
C GLU A 749 -25.72 2.44 13.56
N SER A 750 -25.67 1.20 14.04
CA SER A 750 -26.83 0.29 14.02
C SER A 750 -27.93 0.71 15.00
N GLN A 751 -27.56 1.34 16.12
CA GLN A 751 -28.47 1.79 17.17
C GLN A 751 -29.03 3.19 16.91
N ASP A 752 -28.34 4.03 16.13
CA ASP A 752 -28.88 5.31 15.62
C ASP A 752 -30.21 5.12 14.87
N ILE A 753 -30.40 3.98 14.18
CA ILE A 753 -31.68 3.60 13.56
C ILE A 753 -32.81 3.56 14.59
N PHE A 754 -32.58 3.03 15.79
CA PHE A 754 -33.57 3.02 16.87
C PHE A 754 -33.89 4.44 17.31
N TYR A 755 -32.87 5.26 17.58
CA TYR A 755 -33.07 6.63 18.05
C TYR A 755 -33.81 7.51 17.04
N ARG A 756 -33.49 7.43 15.74
CA ARG A 756 -34.23 8.20 14.70
C ARG A 756 -35.63 7.65 14.42
N ALA A 757 -35.83 6.33 14.53
CA ALA A 757 -37.16 5.74 14.46
C ALA A 757 -38.03 6.13 15.67
N TYR A 758 -37.44 6.25 16.86
CA TYR A 758 -38.14 6.63 18.09
C TYR A 758 -38.48 8.13 18.14
N ALA A 759 -37.57 8.98 17.65
CA ALA A 759 -37.79 10.42 17.49
C ALA A 759 -38.85 10.79 16.43
N ALA A 760 -39.40 9.80 15.71
CA ALA A 760 -40.54 10.00 14.83
C ALA A 760 -41.77 10.45 15.60
N GLU A 761 -42.61 11.31 14.99
CA GLU A 761 -43.96 11.58 15.49
C GLU A 761 -44.93 10.42 15.16
N TRP A 762 -44.56 9.21 15.59
CA TRP A 762 -45.19 7.94 15.24
C TRP A 762 -46.69 7.89 15.53
N TYR A 763 -47.16 8.68 16.50
CA TYR A 763 -48.59 8.80 16.84
C TYR A 763 -49.42 9.40 15.69
N LYS A 764 -48.82 10.17 14.77
CA LYS A 764 -49.46 10.73 13.56
C LYS A 764 -49.45 9.80 12.34
N PHE A 765 -48.84 8.62 12.44
CA PHE A 765 -48.73 7.68 11.32
C PHE A 765 -50.01 6.83 11.15
N SER A 766 -50.22 6.33 9.92
CA SER A 766 -51.31 5.39 9.65
C SER A 766 -51.08 4.05 10.36
N PRO A 767 -52.14 3.26 10.63
CA PRO A 767 -52.01 2.00 11.37
C PRO A 767 -51.00 1.02 10.75
N ARG A 768 -50.91 0.98 9.42
CA ARG A 768 -49.95 0.13 8.68
C ARG A 768 -48.51 0.57 8.89
N LEU A 769 -48.24 1.88 8.85
CA LEU A 769 -46.91 2.43 9.07
C LEU A 769 -46.49 2.31 10.55
N LYS A 770 -47.42 2.48 11.50
CA LYS A 770 -47.19 2.22 12.94
C LYS A 770 -46.74 0.79 13.21
N SER A 771 -47.38 -0.21 12.59
CA SER A 771 -47.01 -1.62 12.71
C SER A 771 -45.58 -1.89 12.21
N LEU A 772 -45.23 -1.37 11.02
CA LEU A 772 -43.87 -1.51 10.47
C LEU A 772 -42.80 -0.78 11.31
N LEU A 773 -43.12 0.40 11.85
CA LEU A 773 -42.22 1.12 12.75
C LEU A 773 -41.99 0.36 14.05
N MET A 774 -43.03 -0.25 14.63
CA MET A 774 -42.91 -1.07 15.85
C MET A 774 -41.95 -2.25 15.64
N MET A 775 -42.06 -2.94 14.49
CA MET A 775 -41.12 -4.00 14.10
C MET A 775 -39.68 -3.48 13.94
N THR A 776 -39.53 -2.26 13.43
CA THR A 776 -38.22 -1.60 13.25
C THR A 776 -37.58 -1.26 14.58
N LEU A 777 -38.34 -0.67 15.51
CA LEU A 777 -37.90 -0.37 16.87
C LEU A 777 -37.52 -1.64 17.62
N TYR A 778 -38.37 -2.68 17.56
CA TYR A 778 -38.07 -3.97 18.20
C TYR A 778 -36.77 -4.59 17.69
N ARG A 779 -36.52 -4.56 16.36
CA ARG A 779 -35.28 -5.11 15.80
C ARG A 779 -34.05 -4.24 16.09
N SER A 780 -34.17 -2.92 16.01
CA SER A 780 -33.04 -1.99 16.18
C SER A 780 -32.63 -1.76 17.64
N ASN A 781 -33.49 -2.11 18.60
CA ASN A 781 -33.15 -2.12 20.03
C ASN A 781 -32.01 -3.11 20.38
N ILE A 782 -31.73 -4.10 19.52
CA ILE A 782 -30.59 -5.01 19.64
C ILE A 782 -29.50 -4.53 18.67
N PRO A 783 -28.42 -3.87 19.15
CA PRO A 783 -27.36 -3.36 18.29
C PRO A 783 -26.63 -4.50 17.58
N CYS A 784 -26.15 -4.21 16.38
CA CYS A 784 -25.38 -5.14 15.56
C CYS A 784 -23.89 -4.87 15.81
N GLY A 785 -23.22 -5.79 16.50
CA GLY A 785 -21.80 -5.69 16.82
C GLY A 785 -21.05 -6.94 16.37
N LEU A 786 -19.74 -6.82 16.21
CA LEU A 786 -18.86 -7.94 15.89
C LEU A 786 -18.43 -8.63 17.19
N LYS A 787 -18.42 -9.96 17.22
CA LYS A 787 -17.93 -10.72 18.38
C LYS A 787 -16.70 -11.55 18.08
N ALA A 788 -15.70 -11.44 18.93
CA ALA A 788 -14.61 -12.40 19.02
C ALA A 788 -15.15 -13.73 19.57
N GLY A 789 -15.01 -14.80 18.79
CA GLY A 789 -15.39 -16.16 19.19
C GLY A 789 -16.89 -16.36 19.44
N ASN A 790 -17.76 -15.46 18.98
CA ASN A 790 -19.17 -15.38 19.35
C ASN A 790 -19.43 -15.17 20.87
N MET A 791 -18.39 -14.79 21.64
CA MET A 791 -18.47 -14.58 23.10
C MET A 791 -18.24 -13.12 23.49
N ILE A 792 -17.14 -12.53 23.00
CA ILE A 792 -16.65 -11.22 23.46
C ILE A 792 -17.02 -10.16 22.41
N PRO A 793 -17.86 -9.17 22.72
CA PRO A 793 -18.15 -8.08 21.78
C PRO A 793 -16.91 -7.22 21.56
N LEU A 794 -16.59 -6.89 20.31
CA LEU A 794 -15.52 -5.95 19.97
C LEU A 794 -16.04 -4.53 20.23
N SER A 795 -15.60 -3.95 21.35
CA SER A 795 -16.09 -2.68 21.89
C SER A 795 -14.98 -1.93 22.63
N ILE A 796 -15.18 -0.65 22.91
CA ILE A 796 -14.20 0.13 23.69
C ILE A 796 -14.07 -0.38 25.14
N ALA A 797 -15.12 -1.00 25.68
CA ALA A 797 -15.07 -1.67 26.98
C ALA A 797 -14.14 -2.90 26.95
N THR A 798 -14.15 -3.66 25.84
CA THR A 798 -13.24 -4.79 25.62
C THR A 798 -11.79 -4.33 25.46
N TYR A 799 -11.53 -3.22 24.75
CA TYR A 799 -10.21 -2.59 24.70
C TYR A 799 -9.70 -2.29 26.12
N ALA A 800 -10.49 -1.59 26.92
CA ALA A 800 -10.13 -1.25 28.29
C ALA A 800 -9.92 -2.49 29.18
N ALA A 801 -10.76 -3.53 29.01
CA ALA A 801 -10.61 -4.78 29.73
C ALA A 801 -9.30 -5.50 29.38
N VAL A 802 -8.98 -5.64 28.08
CA VAL A 802 -7.73 -6.27 27.61
C VAL A 802 -6.52 -5.49 28.12
N VAL A 803 -6.50 -4.15 28.03
CA VAL A 803 -5.39 -3.33 28.52
C VAL A 803 -5.20 -3.49 30.04
N ARG A 804 -6.29 -3.48 30.84
CA ARG A 804 -6.19 -3.74 32.30
C ARG A 804 -5.62 -5.12 32.59
N ILE A 805 -6.11 -6.17 31.91
CA ILE A 805 -5.66 -7.55 32.12
C ILE A 805 -4.18 -7.70 31.71
N ALA A 806 -3.76 -7.06 30.61
CA ALA A 806 -2.35 -7.04 30.20
C ALA A 806 -1.47 -6.34 31.26
N MET A 807 -1.93 -5.21 31.83
CA MET A 807 -1.23 -4.54 32.92
C MET A 807 -1.17 -5.40 34.18
N SER A 808 -2.23 -6.15 34.52
CA SER A 808 -2.22 -7.11 35.64
C SER A 808 -1.24 -8.26 35.41
N TYR A 809 -1.22 -8.86 34.22
CA TYR A 809 -0.24 -9.90 33.88
C TYR A 809 1.19 -9.35 33.87
N PHE A 810 1.41 -8.15 33.33
CA PHE A 810 2.68 -7.43 33.42
C PHE A 810 3.14 -7.26 34.88
N THR A 811 2.27 -6.81 35.79
CA THR A 811 2.63 -6.70 37.22
C THR A 811 2.91 -8.05 37.87
N ALA A 812 2.19 -9.11 37.50
CA ALA A 812 2.42 -10.46 38.00
C ALA A 812 3.77 -11.03 37.50
N PHE A 813 4.07 -10.91 36.20
CA PHE A 813 5.36 -11.31 35.65
C PHE A 813 6.52 -10.51 36.27
N LYS A 814 6.32 -9.21 36.55
CA LYS A 814 7.31 -8.43 37.31
C LYS A 814 7.55 -9.03 38.70
N SER A 815 6.51 -9.39 39.45
CA SER A 815 6.67 -10.00 40.79
C SER A 815 7.28 -11.39 40.80
N PHE A 816 7.41 -12.06 39.64
CA PHE A 816 8.18 -13.30 39.49
C PHE A 816 9.63 -13.06 39.03
N SER A 817 10.00 -11.80 38.73
CA SER A 817 11.35 -11.39 38.32
C SER A 817 12.15 -10.64 39.39
N GLU A 818 11.49 -10.32 40.52
CA GLU A 818 12.09 -9.84 41.77
C GLU A 818 12.34 -11.04 42.71
#